data_AF-A0A8T1F9U1-F1
#
_entry.id   AF-A0A8T1F9U1-F1
#
_cell.length_a   1.000
_cell.length_b   1.000
_cell.length_c   1.000
_cell.angle_alpha   90.00
_cell.angle_beta   90.00
_cell.angle_gamma   90.00
#
_symmetry.space_group_name_H-M   'P 1'
#
loop_
_entity.id
_entity.type
_entity.pdbx_description
1 polymer ?
#
loop_
_entity_poly.entity_id
_entity_poly.type
_entity_poly.pdbx_seq_one_letter_code
_entity_poly.pdbx_strand_id
1 'polypeptide(L)'
;MFSGFPEHFFFDLCDVVYLLGLERLEYRDLVSELKRTRHDCDAVDEVSEVVEPLLVMLTQIVVAPKFTKNPHLRVEALRSLTTLLTFVSKGQQVQYRPGYQRMESLFQSHKLLSQWLIPGLLQFHFDLDRYNASNNGLAFTSAVSSGDHMLWGFLPTRLSVTMLLRYLWQLPSPRQSLLHMLSTPETLQTSLSAEPSTDSTQQLTGLVSGLWSDIAKLFDEANNKITTLRQIHDLIEDSLDGSVVVLPFRRDMLDGYVAINAKQLRLTMRLLLEALELTSWFASIVSGERSFRSRSLSDPVAALRQVLLQPLVVEQAARTLSFLVASLANAHEEKEWKFSLPLVDDGKLLLAHLIVLVVRYAGHSAMKSGSSVCWPSSFWKIVRSGGDIMARRVGDLDTHVRWGLNALCTRIESESYLGSSLDDDVEEIREAGHELDEDEALALLEKQAVSTPVSVVDTAAKKRLGKRFIAALAKDGRFDFRLFVGGCRFLRPQRKQDESSDDADERAEVEEGYLYLDDSWVQQFVRAMQEADEMIHVQEAMEACLGDIPDQYLDPLLSTLMTDPVRLPSGNIVDRAVIARHLLASSQQGGSTGRDPFTREPLTLAMVEPCDALRSEIQMYLRTKMRHFRKTAREDVLATWGLGWDVLFDSSSETEADSEDGADGVNNATQ
;
A
#
# COMPACT_ATOMS: atom_id res chain seq x y z
N MET A 1 24.99 -30.81 -5.26
CA MET A 1 24.48 -31.64 -4.15
C MET A 1 22.98 -31.40 -3.91
N PHE A 2 22.48 -30.16 -3.97
CA PHE A 2 21.05 -29.86 -3.84
C PHE A 2 20.17 -30.40 -4.99
N SER A 3 20.65 -30.30 -6.23
CA SER A 3 19.98 -30.82 -7.43
C SER A 3 19.83 -32.35 -7.48
N GLY A 4 20.41 -33.08 -6.52
CA GLY A 4 20.29 -34.53 -6.41
C GLY A 4 19.16 -34.98 -5.49
N PHE A 5 18.55 -34.06 -4.72
CA PHE A 5 17.42 -34.37 -3.86
C PHE A 5 16.10 -34.26 -4.65
N PRO A 6 15.13 -35.15 -4.40
CA PRO A 6 13.80 -35.02 -5.01
C PRO A 6 13.07 -33.76 -4.55
N GLU A 7 12.34 -33.09 -5.45
CA GLU A 7 11.61 -31.87 -5.10
C GLU A 7 10.55 -32.10 -4.00
N HIS A 8 9.89 -33.27 -3.98
CA HIS A 8 8.87 -33.60 -2.99
C HIS A 8 9.41 -33.56 -1.54
N PHE A 9 10.69 -33.90 -1.33
CA PHE A 9 11.31 -33.79 0.00
C PHE A 9 11.26 -32.36 0.52
N PHE A 10 11.47 -31.37 -0.35
CA PHE A 10 11.41 -29.97 0.03
C PHE A 10 9.98 -29.46 0.19
N PHE A 11 9.02 -29.97 -0.59
CA PHE A 11 7.60 -29.69 -0.35
C PHE A 11 7.15 -30.22 1.01
N ASP A 12 7.44 -31.48 1.32
CA ASP A 12 7.09 -32.10 2.61
C ASP A 12 7.71 -31.32 3.78
N LEU A 13 8.94 -30.84 3.63
CA LEU A 13 9.61 -30.01 4.63
C LEU A 13 8.94 -28.63 4.79
N CYS A 14 8.53 -28.00 3.70
CA CYS A 14 7.79 -26.74 3.72
C CYS A 14 6.45 -26.92 4.44
N ASP A 15 5.73 -28.01 4.15
CA ASP A 15 4.46 -28.36 4.80
C ASP A 15 4.63 -28.52 6.31
N VAL A 16 5.67 -29.25 6.75
CA VAL A 16 5.96 -29.44 8.18
C VAL A 16 6.22 -28.10 8.89
N VAL A 17 7.02 -27.22 8.28
CA VAL A 17 7.27 -25.88 8.83
C VAL A 17 5.98 -25.04 8.84
N TYR A 18 5.15 -25.19 7.81
CA TYR A 18 3.89 -24.47 7.69
C TYR A 18 2.89 -24.87 8.78
N LEU A 19 2.90 -26.13 9.24
CA LEU A 19 2.10 -26.60 10.39
C LEU A 19 2.43 -25.86 11.69
N LEU A 20 3.62 -25.27 11.84
CA LEU A 20 3.95 -24.43 13.01
C LEU A 20 3.03 -23.21 13.12
N GLY A 21 2.44 -22.77 11.99
CA GLY A 21 1.51 -21.65 11.96
C GLY A 21 0.13 -21.95 12.53
N LEU A 22 -0.22 -23.22 12.78
CA LEU A 22 -1.56 -23.64 13.21
C LEU A 22 -1.93 -23.22 14.64
N GLU A 23 -1.05 -22.51 15.37
CA GLU A 23 -1.19 -22.10 16.78
C GLU A 23 -1.47 -23.25 17.76
N ARG A 24 -1.46 -24.50 17.30
CA ARG A 24 -1.62 -25.72 18.11
C ARG A 24 -0.31 -26.20 18.72
N LEU A 25 0.82 -25.76 18.17
CA LEU A 25 2.14 -26.02 18.68
C LEU A 25 2.60 -24.76 19.38
N GLU A 26 2.66 -24.78 20.71
CA GLU A 26 3.20 -23.64 21.43
C GLU A 26 4.72 -23.64 21.30
N TYR A 27 5.30 -22.44 21.14
CA TYR A 27 6.76 -22.29 21.15
C TYR A 27 7.38 -22.92 22.41
N ARG A 28 6.69 -22.82 23.56
CA ARG A 28 7.12 -23.42 24.82
C ARG A 28 7.26 -24.94 24.75
N ASP A 29 6.39 -25.61 24.01
CA ASP A 29 6.46 -27.05 23.83
C ASP A 29 7.69 -27.44 23.02
N LEU A 30 7.97 -26.71 21.93
CA LEU A 30 9.18 -26.91 21.12
C LEU A 30 10.44 -26.72 21.95
N VAL A 31 10.51 -25.64 22.73
CA VAL A 31 11.62 -25.36 23.66
C VAL A 31 11.80 -26.49 24.67
N SER A 32 10.69 -26.95 25.26
CA SER A 32 10.73 -28.00 26.29
C SER A 32 11.26 -29.32 25.73
N GLU A 33 10.88 -29.65 24.50
CA GLU A 33 11.29 -30.87 23.81
C GLU A 33 12.76 -30.82 23.36
N LEU A 34 13.24 -29.66 22.91
CA LEU A 34 14.67 -29.40 22.65
C LEU A 34 15.51 -29.56 23.92
N LYS A 35 15.05 -29.00 25.04
CA LYS A 35 15.71 -29.18 26.35
C LYS A 35 15.67 -30.63 26.84
N ARG A 36 14.62 -31.39 26.50
CA ARG A 36 14.51 -32.82 26.85
C ARG A 36 15.48 -33.69 26.06
N THR A 37 15.72 -33.35 24.79
CA THR A 37 16.57 -34.13 23.88
C THR A 37 18.07 -33.87 24.08
N ARG A 38 18.47 -32.75 24.68
CA ARG A 38 19.86 -32.48 25.07
C ARG A 38 20.06 -32.63 26.58
N HIS A 39 20.91 -33.58 26.96
CA HIS A 39 21.19 -33.90 28.37
C HIS A 39 22.22 -32.99 29.06
N ASP A 40 22.87 -32.05 28.36
CA ASP A 40 23.97 -31.23 28.89
C ASP A 40 23.57 -29.76 29.15
N CYS A 41 24.07 -29.21 30.26
CA CYS A 41 23.66 -27.98 30.95
C CYS A 41 23.98 -26.63 30.27
N ASP A 42 24.21 -26.58 28.95
CA ASP A 42 24.34 -25.29 28.26
C ASP A 42 22.95 -24.74 27.88
N ALA A 43 22.79 -23.42 28.01
CA ALA A 43 21.57 -22.75 27.58
C ALA A 43 21.38 -22.95 26.07
N VAL A 44 20.49 -23.87 25.69
CA VAL A 44 20.16 -24.14 24.28
C VAL A 44 19.61 -22.87 23.65
N ASP A 45 20.34 -22.28 22.70
CA ASP A 45 19.80 -21.20 21.88
C ASP A 45 18.99 -21.80 20.73
N GLU A 46 17.69 -21.94 20.97
CA GLU A 46 16.71 -22.47 20.00
C GLU A 46 16.79 -21.76 18.64
N VAL A 47 17.17 -20.47 18.63
CA VAL A 47 17.33 -19.68 17.40
C VAL A 47 18.48 -20.22 16.56
N SER A 48 19.66 -20.41 17.15
CA SER A 48 20.81 -20.96 16.44
C SER A 48 20.67 -22.44 16.10
N GLU A 49 19.97 -23.23 16.94
CA GLU A 49 19.87 -24.67 16.71
C GLU A 49 18.81 -25.08 15.68
N VAL A 50 17.63 -24.44 15.70
CA VAL A 50 16.48 -24.85 14.87
C VAL A 50 16.15 -23.79 13.83
N VAL A 51 16.11 -22.53 14.23
CA VAL A 51 15.63 -21.45 13.36
C VAL A 51 16.66 -21.12 12.28
N GLU A 52 17.93 -20.96 12.65
CA GLU A 52 19.00 -20.59 11.71
C GLU A 52 19.14 -21.56 10.53
N PRO A 53 19.26 -22.89 10.72
CA PRO A 53 19.39 -23.82 9.60
C PRO A 53 18.19 -23.80 8.66
N LEU A 54 16.97 -23.77 9.21
CA LEU A 54 15.73 -23.71 8.44
C LEU A 54 15.61 -22.38 7.69
N LEU A 55 15.88 -21.26 8.36
CA LEU A 55 15.81 -19.92 7.78
C LEU A 55 16.80 -19.77 6.62
N VAL A 56 18.03 -20.24 6.77
CA VAL A 56 19.06 -20.19 5.72
C VAL A 56 18.67 -21.05 4.53
N MET A 57 18.21 -22.28 4.77
CA MET A 57 17.80 -23.20 3.70
C MET A 57 16.57 -22.66 2.94
N LEU A 58 15.52 -22.21 3.65
CA LEU A 58 14.34 -21.62 3.04
C LEU A 58 14.71 -20.36 2.23
N THR A 59 15.58 -19.50 2.78
CA THR A 59 16.10 -18.33 2.05
C THR A 59 16.83 -18.75 0.78
N GLN A 60 17.66 -19.79 0.81
CA GLN A 60 18.36 -20.31 -0.37
C GLN A 60 17.39 -20.84 -1.43
N ILE A 61 16.32 -21.53 -1.05
CA ILE A 61 15.27 -22.01 -1.97
C ILE A 61 14.55 -20.83 -2.61
N VAL A 62 14.14 -19.83 -1.82
CA VAL A 62 13.41 -18.65 -2.31
C VAL A 62 14.28 -17.79 -3.24
N VAL A 63 15.48 -17.44 -2.79
CA VAL A 63 16.30 -16.39 -3.41
C VAL A 63 17.18 -16.89 -4.54
N ALA A 64 17.73 -18.10 -4.43
CA ALA A 64 18.79 -18.54 -5.33
C ALA A 64 18.26 -19.56 -6.37
N PRO A 65 18.05 -19.14 -7.64
CA PRO A 65 17.50 -20.01 -8.70
C PRO A 65 18.42 -21.17 -9.07
N LYS A 66 19.67 -21.17 -8.58
CA LYS A 66 20.62 -22.29 -8.72
C LYS A 66 20.17 -23.52 -7.92
N PHE A 67 19.39 -23.35 -6.86
CA PHE A 67 18.91 -24.45 -6.02
C PHE A 67 17.61 -25.06 -6.56
N THR A 68 16.68 -24.23 -7.03
CA THR A 68 15.48 -24.69 -7.73
C THR A 68 15.02 -23.68 -8.78
N LYS A 69 14.56 -24.19 -9.92
CA LYS A 69 13.87 -23.40 -10.94
C LYS A 69 12.35 -23.52 -10.83
N ASN A 70 11.84 -24.41 -9.97
CA ASN A 70 10.41 -24.63 -9.81
C ASN A 70 9.79 -23.45 -9.04
N PRO A 71 8.97 -22.60 -9.68
CA PRO A 71 8.39 -21.43 -9.05
C PRO A 71 7.43 -21.80 -7.91
N HIS A 72 6.74 -22.94 -8.00
CA HIS A 72 5.80 -23.39 -6.96
C HIS A 72 6.55 -23.76 -5.67
N LEU A 73 7.69 -24.45 -5.78
CA LEU A 73 8.51 -24.76 -4.62
C LEU A 73 9.09 -23.50 -3.97
N ARG A 74 9.46 -22.48 -4.76
CA ARG A 74 9.93 -21.19 -4.23
C ARG A 74 8.81 -20.45 -3.48
N VAL A 75 7.57 -20.52 -3.98
CA VAL A 75 6.39 -19.96 -3.29
C VAL A 75 6.12 -20.70 -1.98
N GLU A 76 6.19 -22.03 -1.97
CA GLU A 76 6.05 -22.82 -0.73
C GLU A 76 7.13 -22.48 0.28
N ALA A 77 8.39 -22.41 -0.14
CA ALA A 77 9.47 -22.02 0.74
C ALA A 77 9.30 -20.61 1.32
N LEU A 78 8.71 -19.67 0.57
CA LEU A 78 8.38 -18.34 1.07
C LEU A 78 7.27 -18.38 2.14
N ARG A 79 6.24 -19.21 1.94
CA ARG A 79 5.16 -19.42 2.93
C ARG A 79 5.76 -19.96 4.23
N SER A 80 6.54 -21.03 4.16
CA SER A 80 7.23 -21.62 5.31
C SER A 80 8.21 -20.64 5.97
N LEU A 81 8.93 -19.83 5.19
CA LEU A 81 9.82 -18.78 5.69
C LEU A 81 9.05 -17.76 6.54
N THR A 82 7.89 -17.31 6.03
CA THR A 82 7.01 -16.37 6.73
C THR A 82 6.46 -17.00 8.01
N THR A 83 5.97 -18.23 7.94
CA THR A 83 5.46 -18.97 9.11
C THR A 83 6.52 -19.16 10.18
N LEU A 84 7.74 -19.55 9.80
CA LEU A 84 8.85 -19.73 10.75
C LEU A 84 9.18 -18.42 11.48
N LEU A 85 9.28 -17.31 10.73
CA LEU A 85 9.56 -15.99 11.32
C LEU A 85 8.44 -15.53 12.27
N THR A 86 7.18 -15.71 11.88
CA THR A 86 6.02 -15.39 12.74
C THR A 86 6.03 -16.25 14.00
N PHE A 87 6.22 -17.56 13.87
CA PHE A 87 6.20 -18.52 14.98
C PHE A 87 7.28 -18.21 16.02
N VAL A 88 8.53 -18.03 15.57
CA VAL A 88 9.67 -17.74 16.47
C VAL A 88 9.48 -16.39 17.16
N SER A 89 9.01 -15.38 16.42
CA SER A 89 8.84 -14.04 16.97
C SER A 89 7.71 -13.98 18.01
N LYS A 90 6.56 -14.64 17.77
CA LYS A 90 5.49 -14.79 18.78
C LYS A 90 5.99 -15.58 20.00
N GLY A 91 6.72 -16.67 19.75
CA GLY A 91 7.20 -17.56 20.79
C GLY A 91 8.19 -16.94 21.77
N GLN A 92 9.13 -16.14 21.25
CA GLN A 92 10.12 -15.45 22.09
C GLN A 92 9.49 -14.37 22.98
N GLN A 93 8.37 -13.76 22.55
CA GLN A 93 7.64 -12.79 23.38
C GLN A 93 7.15 -13.41 24.70
N VAL A 94 6.68 -14.66 24.67
CA VAL A 94 6.10 -15.36 25.82
C VAL A 94 7.15 -15.80 26.86
N GLN A 95 8.45 -15.81 26.52
CA GLN A 95 9.49 -16.36 27.40
C GLN A 95 10.51 -15.34 27.92
N TYR A 96 10.95 -14.34 27.13
CA TYR A 96 11.96 -13.35 27.54
C TYR A 96 11.90 -12.10 26.64
N ARG A 97 11.90 -10.88 27.20
CA ARG A 97 12.43 -9.72 26.44
C ARG A 97 13.93 -10.01 26.24
N PRO A 98 14.45 -10.30 25.02
CA PRO A 98 14.15 -9.62 23.75
C PRO A 98 14.21 -10.54 22.49
N GLY A 99 13.09 -11.12 22.08
CA GLY A 99 13.04 -12.02 20.90
C GLY A 99 13.59 -11.43 19.60
N TYR A 100 13.12 -10.22 19.23
CA TYR A 100 13.60 -9.54 18.02
C TYR A 100 15.10 -9.21 18.08
N GLN A 101 15.72 -9.07 19.27
CA GLN A 101 17.17 -8.84 19.38
C GLN A 101 17.97 -10.10 19.07
N ARG A 102 17.45 -11.29 19.36
CA ARG A 102 18.09 -12.54 18.94
C ARG A 102 18.02 -12.69 17.43
N MET A 103 16.85 -12.42 16.84
CA MET A 103 16.71 -12.43 15.39
C MET A 103 17.61 -11.36 14.72
N GLU A 104 17.68 -10.15 15.29
CA GLU A 104 18.61 -9.11 14.86
C GLU A 104 20.07 -9.58 14.94
N SER A 105 20.47 -10.26 16.01
CA SER A 105 21.82 -10.81 16.16
C SER A 105 22.14 -11.87 15.10
N LEU A 106 21.15 -12.70 14.73
CA LEU A 106 21.26 -13.68 13.66
C LEU A 106 21.45 -13.00 12.29
N PHE A 107 20.66 -11.97 12.00
CA PHE A 107 20.80 -11.20 10.77
C PHE A 107 22.15 -10.47 10.70
N GLN A 108 22.65 -9.96 11.82
CA GLN A 108 23.97 -9.32 11.90
C GLN A 108 25.12 -10.33 11.70
N SER A 109 25.02 -11.54 12.25
CA SER A 109 26.09 -12.55 12.20
C SER A 109 26.13 -13.31 10.87
N HIS A 110 24.97 -13.62 10.28
CA HIS A 110 24.89 -14.49 9.13
C HIS A 110 25.00 -13.72 7.79
N LYS A 111 26.13 -13.91 7.09
CA LYS A 111 26.44 -13.21 5.83
C LYS A 111 25.41 -13.41 4.72
N LEU A 112 24.82 -14.62 4.60
CA LEU A 112 23.83 -14.88 3.55
C LEU A 112 22.55 -14.07 3.78
N LEU A 113 22.09 -14.00 5.03
CA LEU A 113 20.82 -13.37 5.36
C LEU A 113 20.93 -11.85 5.25
N SER A 114 22.02 -11.26 5.79
CA SER A 114 22.28 -9.81 5.70
C SER A 114 22.46 -9.31 4.27
N GLN A 115 23.13 -10.08 3.41
CA GLN A 115 23.48 -9.64 2.05
C GLN A 115 22.44 -10.00 1.00
N TRP A 116 21.83 -11.19 1.06
CA TRP A 116 21.08 -11.76 -0.05
C TRP A 116 19.57 -11.84 0.18
N LEU A 117 19.09 -11.78 1.41
CA LEU A 117 17.65 -11.94 1.66
C LEU A 117 16.84 -10.81 1.01
N ILE A 118 17.17 -9.54 1.25
CA ILE A 118 16.40 -8.39 0.72
C ILE A 118 16.49 -8.29 -0.82
N PRO A 119 17.69 -8.26 -1.44
CA PRO A 119 17.79 -8.22 -2.91
C PRO A 119 17.17 -9.47 -3.54
N GLY A 120 17.32 -10.60 -2.87
CA GLY A 120 16.77 -11.88 -3.30
C GLY A 120 15.25 -11.93 -3.30
N LEU A 121 14.61 -11.35 -2.29
CA LEU A 121 13.15 -11.25 -2.22
C LEU A 121 12.59 -10.36 -3.35
N LEU A 122 13.25 -9.24 -3.64
CA LEU A 122 12.88 -8.36 -4.75
C LEU A 122 13.07 -9.05 -6.11
N GLN A 123 14.21 -9.72 -6.32
CA GLN A 123 14.46 -10.49 -7.53
C GLN A 123 13.46 -11.65 -7.68
N PHE A 124 13.18 -12.37 -6.59
CA PHE A 124 12.20 -13.46 -6.59
C PHE A 124 10.81 -12.96 -6.98
N HIS A 125 10.35 -11.84 -6.42
CA HIS A 125 9.07 -11.24 -6.81
C HIS A 125 9.08 -10.84 -8.28
N PHE A 126 10.15 -10.21 -8.77
CA PHE A 126 10.27 -9.81 -10.17
C PHE A 126 10.24 -11.02 -11.13
N ASP A 127 10.96 -12.10 -10.80
CA ASP A 127 10.94 -13.35 -11.56
C ASP A 127 9.52 -13.93 -11.62
N LEU A 128 8.82 -13.91 -10.48
CA LEU A 128 7.45 -14.41 -10.39
C LEU A 128 6.44 -13.54 -11.14
N ASP A 129 6.62 -12.22 -11.16
CA ASP A 129 5.77 -11.32 -11.94
C ASP A 129 5.91 -11.62 -13.44
N ARG A 130 7.15 -11.79 -13.91
CA ARG A 130 7.43 -12.23 -15.29
C ARG A 130 6.85 -13.61 -15.58
N TYR A 131 7.01 -14.56 -14.67
CA TYR A 131 6.44 -15.89 -14.81
C TYR A 131 4.90 -15.84 -14.89
N ASN A 132 4.26 -15.08 -14.01
CA ASN A 132 2.81 -14.90 -14.02
C ASN A 132 2.33 -14.24 -15.31
N ALA A 133 3.00 -13.17 -15.76
CA ALA A 133 2.70 -12.50 -17.02
C ALA A 133 2.87 -13.42 -18.23
N SER A 134 3.93 -14.24 -18.27
CA SER A 134 4.18 -15.20 -19.37
C SER A 134 3.13 -16.30 -19.47
N ASN A 135 2.42 -16.58 -18.38
CA ASN A 135 1.34 -17.56 -18.33
C ASN A 135 -0.05 -16.88 -18.37
N ASN A 136 -0.15 -15.69 -18.95
CA ASN A 136 -1.41 -14.92 -19.07
C ASN A 136 -2.12 -14.66 -17.72
N GLY A 137 -1.37 -14.59 -16.62
CA GLY A 137 -1.92 -14.43 -15.27
C GLY A 137 -2.54 -15.71 -14.68
N LEU A 138 -2.37 -16.86 -15.34
CA LEU A 138 -2.93 -18.16 -14.95
C LEU A 138 -1.91 -19.12 -14.33
N ALA A 139 -0.68 -18.64 -14.07
CA ALA A 139 0.44 -19.44 -13.56
C ALA A 139 0.12 -20.23 -12.28
N PHE A 140 -0.80 -19.72 -11.47
CA PHE A 140 -1.15 -20.29 -10.16
C PHE A 140 -2.65 -20.55 -10.00
N THR A 141 -3.39 -20.63 -11.11
CA THR A 141 -4.86 -20.74 -11.09
C THR A 141 -5.35 -22.17 -11.32
N SER A 142 -4.75 -23.18 -10.68
CA SER A 142 -5.25 -24.56 -10.82
C SER A 142 -6.62 -24.72 -10.15
N ALA A 143 -7.69 -24.88 -10.95
CA ALA A 143 -9.12 -25.04 -10.60
C ALA A 143 -9.95 -23.76 -10.31
N VAL A 144 -10.44 -23.09 -11.37
CA VAL A 144 -11.38 -21.93 -11.34
C VAL A 144 -12.68 -22.20 -10.58
N SER A 145 -12.99 -23.45 -10.29
CA SER A 145 -14.22 -23.86 -9.60
C SER A 145 -14.14 -23.92 -8.07
N SER A 146 -12.95 -23.93 -7.44
CA SER A 146 -12.83 -24.11 -5.97
C SER A 146 -12.56 -22.82 -5.18
N GLY A 147 -12.12 -21.74 -5.85
CA GLY A 147 -11.65 -20.53 -5.17
C GLY A 147 -10.22 -20.60 -4.66
N ASP A 148 -9.48 -21.66 -5.00
CA ASP A 148 -8.11 -21.89 -4.52
C ASP A 148 -7.10 -20.90 -5.11
N HIS A 149 -7.43 -20.18 -6.19
CA HIS A 149 -6.56 -19.15 -6.80
C HIS A 149 -6.27 -17.98 -5.87
N MET A 150 -7.21 -17.68 -4.97
CA MET A 150 -7.04 -16.64 -3.94
C MET A 150 -6.19 -17.14 -2.77
N LEU A 151 -6.04 -18.46 -2.61
CA LEU A 151 -5.21 -19.10 -1.60
C LEU A 151 -3.78 -19.34 -2.11
N TRP A 152 -3.62 -19.58 -3.41
CA TRP A 152 -2.36 -20.05 -4.02
C TRP A 152 -1.81 -19.16 -5.13
N GLY A 153 -2.21 -17.88 -5.19
CA GLY A 153 -1.88 -16.99 -6.30
C GLY A 153 -0.56 -16.23 -6.22
N PHE A 154 -0.23 -15.57 -7.32
CA PHE A 154 0.83 -14.57 -7.37
C PHE A 154 0.57 -13.36 -6.44
N LEU A 155 -0.70 -12.98 -6.24
CA LEU A 155 -1.08 -11.87 -5.36
C LEU A 155 -0.73 -12.15 -3.88
N PRO A 156 -1.17 -13.28 -3.26
CA PRO A 156 -0.72 -13.64 -1.91
C PRO A 156 0.80 -13.72 -1.78
N THR A 157 1.49 -14.14 -2.84
CA THR A 157 2.96 -14.15 -2.88
C THR A 157 3.54 -12.74 -2.80
N ARG A 158 3.00 -11.79 -3.56
CA ARG A 158 3.38 -10.37 -3.50
C ARG A 158 3.14 -9.76 -2.12
N LEU A 159 2.01 -10.06 -1.49
CA LEU A 159 1.72 -9.64 -0.12
C LEU A 159 2.73 -10.22 0.87
N SER A 160 3.05 -11.52 0.75
CA SER A 160 4.02 -12.18 1.62
C SER A 160 5.42 -11.58 1.49
N VAL A 161 5.90 -11.33 0.26
CA VAL A 161 7.17 -10.62 0.02
C VAL A 161 7.15 -9.24 0.67
N THR A 162 6.08 -8.48 0.48
CA THR A 162 5.95 -7.13 1.05
C THR A 162 5.90 -7.15 2.57
N MET A 163 5.20 -8.11 3.18
CA MET A 163 5.13 -8.29 4.62
C MET A 163 6.49 -8.67 5.22
N LEU A 164 7.25 -9.54 4.55
CA LEU A 164 8.63 -9.85 4.94
C LEU A 164 9.54 -8.62 4.85
N LEU A 165 9.42 -7.81 3.81
CA LEU A 165 10.14 -6.54 3.71
C LEU A 165 9.77 -5.58 4.84
N ARG A 166 8.48 -5.50 5.20
CA ARG A 166 8.01 -4.72 6.36
C ARG A 166 8.61 -5.23 7.68
N TYR A 167 8.66 -6.53 7.89
CA TYR A 167 9.28 -7.13 9.07
C TYR A 167 10.78 -6.84 9.14
N LEU A 168 11.52 -7.09 8.05
CA LEU A 168 12.94 -6.80 7.97
C LEU A 168 13.23 -5.31 8.17
N TRP A 169 12.32 -4.42 7.73
CA TRP A 169 12.43 -3.00 7.99
C TRP A 169 12.35 -2.65 9.48
N GLN A 170 11.71 -3.46 10.34
CA GLN A 170 11.70 -3.20 11.79
C GLN A 170 13.07 -3.46 12.43
N LEU A 171 13.89 -4.31 11.83
CA LEU A 171 15.19 -4.74 12.32
C LEU A 171 16.31 -3.78 11.86
N PRO A 172 17.17 -3.25 12.75
CA PRO A 172 18.19 -2.26 12.40
C PRO A 172 19.16 -2.68 11.29
N SER A 173 19.74 -3.88 11.36
CA SER A 173 20.73 -4.37 10.40
C SER A 173 20.13 -4.62 9.01
N PRO A 174 19.03 -5.39 8.86
CA PRO A 174 18.35 -5.53 7.58
C PRO A 174 17.84 -4.20 7.00
N ARG A 175 17.35 -3.28 7.85
CA ARG A 175 16.98 -1.92 7.40
C ARG A 175 18.17 -1.20 6.79
N GLN A 176 19.35 -1.21 7.43
CA GLN A 176 20.55 -0.60 6.87
C GLN A 176 20.98 -1.25 5.55
N SER A 177 20.85 -2.58 5.43
CA SER A 177 21.14 -3.30 4.17
C SER A 177 20.22 -2.86 3.04
N LEU A 178 18.91 -2.77 3.30
CA LEU A 178 17.91 -2.28 2.33
C LEU A 178 18.23 -0.83 1.91
N LEU A 179 18.51 0.03 2.88
CA LEU A 179 18.84 1.43 2.64
C LEU A 179 20.13 1.59 1.84
N HIS A 180 21.18 0.83 2.16
CA HIS A 180 22.45 0.84 1.43
C HIS A 180 22.23 0.43 -0.03
N MET A 181 21.50 -0.67 -0.26
CA MET A 181 21.15 -1.19 -1.58
C MET A 181 20.41 -0.15 -2.45
N LEU A 182 19.46 0.59 -1.87
CA LEU A 182 18.75 1.64 -2.59
C LEU A 182 19.59 2.92 -2.80
N SER A 183 20.65 3.13 -2.01
CA SER A 183 21.44 4.37 -2.03
C SER A 183 22.65 4.35 -2.96
N THR A 184 23.12 3.17 -3.41
CA THR A 184 24.36 3.04 -4.19
C THR A 184 24.16 3.43 -5.66
N PRO A 185 24.69 4.58 -6.13
CA PRO A 185 24.68 4.92 -7.55
C PRO A 185 25.66 4.04 -8.33
N GLU A 186 25.19 3.55 -9.48
CA GLU A 186 25.90 2.68 -10.43
C GLU A 186 27.26 3.26 -10.85
N THR A 187 28.36 2.80 -10.26
CA THR A 187 29.70 2.96 -10.89
C THR A 187 30.66 1.77 -10.68
N LEU A 188 30.32 0.73 -9.90
CA LEU A 188 31.28 -0.31 -9.53
C LEU A 188 30.74 -1.75 -9.58
N GLN A 189 30.01 -2.12 -10.65
CA GLN A 189 29.72 -3.54 -10.92
C GLN A 189 29.98 -3.95 -12.38
N THR A 190 31.10 -3.52 -12.94
CA THR A 190 31.74 -4.22 -14.06
C THR A 190 32.73 -5.27 -13.54
N SER A 191 32.22 -6.38 -13.02
CA SER A 191 33.00 -7.63 -12.99
C SER A 191 32.12 -8.86 -12.73
N LEU A 192 31.96 -9.65 -13.81
CA LEU A 192 31.77 -11.11 -13.83
C LEU A 192 30.39 -11.68 -13.43
N SER A 193 29.36 -11.42 -14.23
CA SER A 193 28.57 -12.48 -14.91
C SER A 193 27.48 -11.85 -15.77
N ALA A 194 27.37 -12.29 -17.02
CA ALA A 194 26.44 -11.78 -18.01
C ALA A 194 24.99 -12.19 -17.70
N GLU A 195 24.19 -11.27 -17.16
CA GLU A 195 22.77 -11.00 -17.47
C GLU A 195 22.48 -9.56 -16.99
N PRO A 196 21.61 -8.77 -17.64
CA PRO A 196 21.33 -7.40 -17.22
C PRO A 196 20.55 -7.45 -15.90
N SER A 197 21.23 -7.26 -14.76
CA SER A 197 20.58 -7.18 -13.45
C SER A 197 19.67 -5.96 -13.43
N THR A 198 18.37 -6.21 -13.55
CA THR A 198 17.28 -5.24 -13.37
C THR A 198 17.48 -4.44 -12.09
N ASP A 199 17.50 -3.12 -12.24
CA ASP A 199 17.66 -2.11 -11.18
C ASP A 199 16.71 -2.39 -10.00
N SER A 200 17.25 -2.52 -8.79
CA SER A 200 16.48 -2.83 -7.58
C SER A 200 15.40 -1.78 -7.28
N THR A 201 15.61 -0.54 -7.74
CA THR A 201 14.62 0.55 -7.69
C THR A 201 13.42 0.23 -8.58
N GLN A 202 13.64 -0.32 -9.78
CA GLN A 202 12.59 -0.76 -10.69
C GLN A 202 11.84 -1.98 -10.14
N GLN A 203 12.54 -2.91 -9.49
CA GLN A 203 11.91 -4.06 -8.85
C GLN A 203 10.98 -3.63 -7.71
N LEU A 204 11.44 -2.70 -6.86
CA LEU A 204 10.60 -2.15 -5.79
C LEU A 204 9.42 -1.34 -6.36
N THR A 205 9.63 -0.59 -7.44
CA THR A 205 8.56 0.12 -8.17
C THR A 205 7.51 -0.87 -8.68
N GLY A 206 7.94 -1.97 -9.30
CA GLY A 206 7.04 -3.03 -9.79
C GLY A 206 6.26 -3.71 -8.67
N LEU A 207 6.89 -3.93 -7.50
CA LEU A 207 6.21 -4.43 -6.31
C LEU A 207 5.10 -3.48 -5.82
N VAL A 208 5.40 -2.20 -5.65
CA VAL A 208 4.43 -1.20 -5.16
C VAL A 208 3.31 -0.94 -6.17
N SER A 209 3.65 -0.76 -7.45
CA SER A 209 2.64 -0.60 -8.53
C SER A 209 1.77 -1.85 -8.66
N GLY A 210 2.37 -3.02 -8.47
CA GLY A 210 1.68 -4.29 -8.37
C GLY A 210 0.64 -4.32 -7.26
N LEU A 211 1.01 -3.91 -6.04
CA LEU A 211 0.08 -3.85 -4.90
C LEU A 211 -1.14 -2.97 -5.20
N TRP A 212 -0.93 -1.79 -5.81
CA TRP A 212 -2.04 -0.92 -6.22
C TRP A 212 -2.94 -1.55 -7.29
N SER A 213 -2.37 -2.31 -8.23
CA SER A 213 -3.16 -3.08 -9.19
C SER A 213 -3.96 -4.20 -8.53
N ASP A 214 -3.38 -4.85 -7.51
CA ASP A 214 -4.03 -5.93 -6.79
C ASP A 214 -5.18 -5.40 -5.92
N ILE A 215 -5.00 -4.25 -5.26
CA ILE A 215 -6.06 -3.55 -4.52
C ILE A 215 -7.28 -3.31 -5.41
N ALA A 216 -7.09 -2.77 -6.62
CA ALA A 216 -8.19 -2.52 -7.55
C ALA A 216 -8.89 -3.83 -7.95
N LYS A 217 -8.13 -4.88 -8.31
CA LYS A 217 -8.67 -6.19 -8.70
C LYS A 217 -9.44 -6.87 -7.57
N LEU A 218 -8.90 -6.84 -6.35
CA LEU A 218 -9.55 -7.43 -5.17
C LEU A 218 -10.84 -6.69 -4.85
N PHE A 219 -10.85 -5.37 -4.96
CA PHE A 219 -12.06 -4.59 -4.73
C PHE A 219 -13.14 -4.89 -5.78
N ASP A 220 -12.78 -4.97 -7.06
CA ASP A 220 -13.70 -5.37 -8.13
C ASP A 220 -14.25 -6.79 -7.90
N GLU A 221 -13.38 -7.74 -7.55
CA GLU A 221 -13.80 -9.11 -7.24
C GLU A 221 -14.71 -9.15 -6.02
N ALA A 222 -14.44 -8.36 -4.98
CA ALA A 222 -15.29 -8.26 -3.81
C ALA A 222 -16.69 -7.73 -4.18
N ASN A 223 -16.79 -6.67 -4.99
CA ASN A 223 -18.07 -6.14 -5.47
C ASN A 223 -18.83 -7.18 -6.32
N ASN A 224 -18.14 -7.92 -7.19
CA ASN A 224 -18.74 -9.01 -7.95
C ASN A 224 -19.30 -10.11 -7.04
N LYS A 225 -18.63 -10.43 -5.93
CA LYS A 225 -19.12 -11.42 -4.95
C LYS A 225 -20.27 -10.90 -4.11
N ILE A 226 -20.25 -9.62 -3.72
CA ILE A 226 -21.35 -8.98 -3.00
C ILE A 226 -22.62 -8.99 -3.86
N THR A 227 -22.51 -8.59 -5.13
CA THR A 227 -23.65 -8.60 -6.07
C THR A 227 -24.21 -9.99 -6.30
N THR A 228 -23.36 -11.02 -6.44
CA THR A 228 -23.83 -12.41 -6.54
C THR A 228 -24.52 -12.90 -5.26
N LEU A 229 -23.96 -12.60 -4.09
CA LEU A 229 -24.58 -12.98 -2.81
C LEU A 229 -25.93 -12.29 -2.61
N ARG A 230 -26.04 -11.02 -3.00
CA ARG A 230 -27.31 -10.28 -2.97
C ARG A 230 -28.34 -10.89 -3.91
N GLN A 231 -27.98 -11.20 -5.14
CA GLN A 231 -28.88 -11.88 -6.08
C GLN A 231 -29.38 -13.22 -5.52
N ILE A 232 -28.51 -13.99 -4.87
CA ILE A 232 -28.91 -15.25 -4.23
C ILE A 232 -29.84 -14.98 -3.03
N HIS A 233 -29.56 -13.95 -2.24
CA HIS A 233 -30.40 -13.55 -1.11
C HIS A 233 -31.79 -13.12 -1.56
N ASP A 234 -31.88 -12.24 -2.56
CA ASP A 234 -33.15 -11.76 -3.14
C ASP A 234 -33.97 -12.95 -3.69
N LEU A 235 -33.33 -13.90 -4.37
CA LEU A 235 -34.00 -15.14 -4.85
C LEU A 235 -34.55 -16.00 -3.70
N ILE A 236 -33.86 -16.05 -2.56
CA ILE A 236 -34.31 -16.79 -1.39
C ILE A 236 -35.50 -16.08 -0.74
N GLU A 237 -35.44 -14.75 -0.59
CA GLU A 237 -36.54 -13.95 -0.04
C GLU A 237 -37.80 -14.05 -0.91
N ASP A 238 -37.67 -13.87 -2.22
CA ASP A 238 -38.77 -14.01 -3.18
C ASP A 238 -39.45 -15.40 -3.14
N SER A 239 -38.66 -16.45 -2.90
CA SER A 239 -39.20 -17.80 -2.72
C SER A 239 -40.00 -17.98 -1.42
N LEU A 240 -39.61 -17.28 -0.36
CA LEU A 240 -40.29 -17.30 0.93
C LEU A 240 -41.60 -16.50 0.89
N ASP A 241 -41.60 -15.39 0.16
CA ASP A 241 -42.76 -14.51 -0.04
C ASP A 241 -43.80 -15.09 -1.02
N GLY A 242 -43.48 -16.22 -1.66
CA GLY A 242 -44.37 -16.90 -2.60
C GLY A 242 -44.49 -16.19 -3.96
N SER A 243 -43.64 -15.18 -4.23
CA SER A 243 -43.59 -14.46 -5.50
C SER A 243 -42.98 -15.33 -6.62
N VAL A 244 -42.11 -16.28 -6.25
CA VAL A 244 -41.50 -17.26 -7.16
C VAL A 244 -42.03 -18.68 -6.86
N VAL A 245 -42.76 -19.26 -7.82
CA VAL A 245 -43.45 -20.56 -7.65
C VAL A 245 -42.48 -21.75 -7.68
N VAL A 246 -41.34 -21.63 -8.37
CA VAL A 246 -40.30 -22.68 -8.45
C VAL A 246 -38.91 -22.04 -8.47
N LEU A 247 -38.09 -22.35 -7.47
CA LEU A 247 -36.68 -21.97 -7.45
C LEU A 247 -35.92 -22.69 -8.60
N PRO A 248 -35.03 -22.00 -9.33
CA PRO A 248 -34.23 -22.62 -10.39
C PRO A 248 -33.25 -23.68 -9.86
N PHE A 249 -32.93 -23.65 -8.57
CA PHE A 249 -32.03 -24.59 -7.90
C PHE A 249 -32.64 -25.12 -6.60
N ARG A 250 -32.18 -26.31 -6.15
CA ARG A 250 -32.53 -26.82 -4.82
C ARG A 250 -31.93 -25.92 -3.74
N ARG A 251 -32.62 -25.76 -2.62
CA ARG A 251 -32.18 -24.92 -1.49
C ARG A 251 -30.79 -25.30 -0.97
N ASP A 252 -30.51 -26.59 -0.81
CA ASP A 252 -29.20 -27.09 -0.39
C ASP A 252 -28.07 -26.68 -1.34
N MET A 253 -28.36 -26.57 -2.65
CA MET A 253 -27.36 -26.08 -3.61
C MET A 253 -27.15 -24.58 -3.48
N LEU A 254 -28.22 -23.80 -3.26
CA LEU A 254 -28.12 -22.36 -3.00
C LEU A 254 -27.29 -22.10 -1.74
N ASP A 255 -27.50 -22.85 -0.67
CA ASP A 255 -26.72 -22.75 0.57
C ASP A 255 -25.22 -23.04 0.31
N GLY A 256 -24.92 -24.03 -0.54
CA GLY A 256 -23.56 -24.30 -1.01
C GLY A 256 -22.95 -23.12 -1.78
N TYR A 257 -23.72 -22.50 -2.69
CA TYR A 257 -23.26 -21.32 -3.43
C TYR A 257 -23.05 -20.10 -2.52
N VAL A 258 -23.93 -19.88 -1.53
CA VAL A 258 -23.76 -18.84 -0.52
C VAL A 258 -22.48 -19.09 0.27
N ALA A 259 -22.26 -20.32 0.75
CA ALA A 259 -21.06 -20.67 1.51
C ALA A 259 -19.76 -20.43 0.71
N ILE A 260 -19.72 -20.85 -0.55
CA ILE A 260 -18.54 -20.67 -1.42
C ILE A 260 -18.28 -19.19 -1.70
N ASN A 261 -19.29 -18.43 -2.14
CA ASN A 261 -19.10 -17.02 -2.47
C ASN A 261 -18.83 -16.17 -1.22
N ALA A 262 -19.44 -16.49 -0.08
CA ALA A 262 -19.15 -15.81 1.20
C ALA A 262 -17.73 -16.12 1.69
N LYS A 263 -17.26 -17.36 1.54
CA LYS A 263 -15.86 -17.72 1.85
C LYS A 263 -14.89 -16.94 0.95
N GLN A 264 -15.16 -16.92 -0.35
CA GLN A 264 -14.33 -16.19 -1.32
C GLN A 264 -14.33 -14.68 -1.01
N LEU A 265 -15.49 -14.05 -0.88
CA LEU A 265 -15.62 -12.64 -0.52
C LEU A 265 -14.83 -12.29 0.75
N ARG A 266 -14.94 -13.13 1.78
CA ARG A 266 -14.19 -12.93 3.02
C ARG A 266 -12.68 -12.95 2.79
N LEU A 267 -12.17 -13.91 2.03
CA LEU A 267 -10.74 -13.97 1.69
C LEU A 267 -10.32 -12.77 0.84
N THR A 268 -11.13 -12.37 -0.14
CA THR A 268 -10.89 -11.19 -0.98
C THR A 268 -10.77 -9.92 -0.14
N MET A 269 -11.74 -9.68 0.75
CA MET A 269 -11.73 -8.50 1.65
C MET A 269 -10.52 -8.50 2.58
N ARG A 270 -10.10 -9.67 3.07
CA ARG A 270 -8.90 -9.80 3.91
C ARG A 270 -7.63 -9.43 3.17
N LEU A 271 -7.42 -10.00 1.99
CA LEU A 271 -6.27 -9.68 1.14
C LEU A 271 -6.26 -8.19 0.76
N LEU A 272 -7.45 -7.59 0.57
CA LEU A 272 -7.60 -6.18 0.27
C LEU A 272 -7.14 -5.31 1.46
N LEU A 273 -7.60 -5.62 2.67
CA LEU A 273 -7.19 -4.92 3.90
C LEU A 273 -5.68 -5.05 4.14
N GLU A 274 -5.11 -6.26 4.00
CA GLU A 274 -3.67 -6.49 4.11
C GLU A 274 -2.87 -5.63 3.10
N ALA A 275 -3.35 -5.57 1.84
CA ALA A 275 -2.72 -4.75 0.82
C ALA A 275 -2.77 -3.25 1.17
N LEU A 276 -3.89 -2.76 1.71
CA LEU A 276 -4.04 -1.37 2.14
C LEU A 276 -3.18 -1.04 3.35
N GLU A 277 -3.01 -1.96 4.29
CA GLU A 277 -2.09 -1.79 5.43
C GLU A 277 -0.64 -1.65 4.97
N LEU A 278 -0.21 -2.50 4.03
CA LEU A 278 1.14 -2.48 3.48
C LEU A 278 1.41 -1.23 2.65
N THR A 279 0.46 -0.77 1.82
CA THR A 279 0.60 0.51 1.12
C THR A 279 0.59 1.69 2.09
N SER A 280 -0.14 1.59 3.20
CA SER A 280 -0.15 2.60 4.25
C SER A 280 1.17 2.67 5.00
N TRP A 281 1.85 1.54 5.20
CA TRP A 281 3.22 1.48 5.70
C TRP A 281 4.21 2.15 4.74
N PHE A 282 4.13 1.90 3.42
CA PHE A 282 4.95 2.62 2.45
C PHE A 282 4.71 4.15 2.53
N ALA A 283 3.45 4.57 2.62
CA ALA A 283 3.09 5.98 2.73
C ALA A 283 3.64 6.62 4.02
N SER A 284 3.59 5.92 5.17
CA SER A 284 4.09 6.46 6.45
C SER A 284 5.60 6.74 6.42
N ILE A 285 6.39 5.93 5.71
CA ILE A 285 7.83 6.15 5.52
C ILE A 285 8.09 7.47 4.78
N VAL A 286 7.29 7.80 3.76
CA VAL A 286 7.44 9.03 2.97
C VAL A 286 6.97 10.25 3.75
N SER A 287 5.79 10.16 4.37
CA SER A 287 5.19 11.25 5.14
C SER A 287 6.01 11.61 6.39
N GLY A 288 6.97 10.74 6.75
CA GLY A 288 7.92 11.01 7.81
C GLY A 288 7.28 10.96 9.19
N GLU A 289 6.28 10.10 9.37
CA GLU A 289 5.77 9.71 10.69
C GLU A 289 6.94 9.07 11.45
N ARG A 290 7.66 9.90 12.23
CA ARG A 290 8.94 9.55 12.84
C ARG A 290 8.71 8.64 14.04
N SER A 291 9.43 7.52 14.06
CA SER A 291 9.73 6.82 15.30
C SER A 291 10.87 7.53 16.05
N PHE A 292 10.65 7.86 17.33
CA PHE A 292 11.50 8.76 18.13
C PHE A 292 12.97 8.32 18.30
N ARG A 293 13.31 7.05 18.00
CA ARG A 293 14.66 6.50 18.21
C ARG A 293 15.69 6.79 17.12
N SER A 294 15.29 7.35 15.96
CA SER A 294 16.20 7.53 14.82
C SER A 294 16.51 9.00 14.54
N ARG A 295 17.41 9.60 15.32
CA ARG A 295 17.88 10.99 15.09
C ARG A 295 18.91 11.13 13.94
N SER A 296 19.45 10.05 13.36
CA SER A 296 20.58 10.12 12.40
C SER A 296 20.36 9.54 10.99
N LEU A 297 19.13 9.29 10.54
CA LEU A 297 18.84 8.67 9.22
C LEU A 297 18.26 9.66 8.18
N SER A 298 18.75 10.91 8.09
CA SER A 298 18.21 11.90 7.15
C SER A 298 18.39 11.55 5.67
N ASP A 299 19.53 10.93 5.33
CA ASP A 299 19.98 10.76 3.94
C ASP A 299 19.50 9.45 3.27
N PRO A 300 19.41 8.29 3.95
CA PRO A 300 19.07 7.03 3.27
C PRO A 300 17.57 6.81 2.97
N VAL A 301 16.66 7.52 3.64
CA VAL A 301 15.20 7.46 3.34
C VAL A 301 14.88 8.08 1.96
N ALA A 302 15.84 8.80 1.35
CA ALA A 302 15.67 9.44 0.05
C ALA A 302 15.35 8.45 -1.09
N ALA A 303 15.94 7.25 -1.10
CA ALA A 303 15.79 6.34 -2.24
C ALA A 303 14.44 5.60 -2.24
N LEU A 304 13.93 5.17 -1.08
CA LEU A 304 12.56 4.64 -0.99
C LEU A 304 11.52 5.74 -1.24
N ARG A 305 11.82 6.99 -0.86
CA ARG A 305 11.03 8.16 -1.27
C ARG A 305 11.06 8.36 -2.79
N GLN A 306 12.20 8.20 -3.46
CA GLN A 306 12.28 8.33 -4.92
C GLN A 306 11.31 7.36 -5.62
N VAL A 307 11.22 6.10 -5.18
CA VAL A 307 10.26 5.13 -5.73
C VAL A 307 8.81 5.59 -5.52
N LEU A 308 8.46 5.98 -4.29
CA LEU A 308 7.08 6.34 -3.94
C LEU A 308 6.66 7.72 -4.46
N LEU A 309 7.61 8.59 -4.82
CA LEU A 309 7.38 9.88 -5.48
C LEU A 309 7.25 9.77 -7.00
N GLN A 310 7.52 8.60 -7.58
CA GLN A 310 7.43 8.40 -9.02
C GLN A 310 6.02 8.73 -9.53
N PRO A 311 5.91 9.41 -10.69
CA PRO A 311 4.64 9.73 -11.35
C PRO A 311 3.64 8.59 -11.40
N LEU A 312 4.12 7.48 -11.93
CA LEU A 312 3.34 6.30 -12.16
C LEU A 312 2.67 5.82 -10.86
N VAL A 313 3.42 5.75 -9.76
CA VAL A 313 2.98 5.21 -8.48
C VAL A 313 1.97 6.14 -7.81
N VAL A 314 2.25 7.44 -7.75
CA VAL A 314 1.37 8.41 -7.08
C VAL A 314 0.05 8.58 -7.83
N GLU A 315 0.11 8.65 -9.16
CA GLU A 315 -1.10 8.75 -9.98
C GLU A 315 -1.93 7.47 -9.91
N GLN A 316 -1.27 6.30 -9.90
CA GLN A 316 -1.98 5.04 -9.70
C GLN A 316 -2.65 4.97 -8.32
N ALA A 317 -1.96 5.40 -7.26
CA ALA A 317 -2.52 5.48 -5.92
C ALA A 317 -3.75 6.40 -5.87
N ALA A 318 -3.66 7.60 -6.44
CA ALA A 318 -4.77 8.57 -6.48
C ALA A 318 -5.99 8.02 -7.22
N ARG A 319 -5.79 7.45 -8.42
CA ARG A 319 -6.88 6.85 -9.21
C ARG A 319 -7.54 5.68 -8.50
N THR A 320 -6.75 4.79 -7.90
CA THR A 320 -7.28 3.64 -7.15
C THR A 320 -8.02 4.11 -5.89
N LEU A 321 -7.47 5.04 -5.11
CA LEU A 321 -8.14 5.57 -3.91
C LEU A 321 -9.44 6.32 -4.26
N SER A 322 -9.42 7.14 -5.32
CA SER A 322 -10.62 7.80 -5.86
C SER A 322 -11.71 6.79 -6.18
N PHE A 323 -11.36 5.73 -6.92
CA PHE A 323 -12.28 4.65 -7.24
C PHE A 323 -12.88 3.98 -6.00
N LEU A 324 -12.04 3.55 -5.05
CA LEU A 324 -12.50 2.82 -3.87
C LEU A 324 -13.39 3.69 -2.98
N VAL A 325 -13.01 4.95 -2.74
CA VAL A 325 -13.80 5.85 -1.90
C VAL A 325 -15.13 6.20 -2.56
N ALA A 326 -15.14 6.49 -3.87
CA ALA A 326 -16.39 6.76 -4.59
C ALA A 326 -17.36 5.58 -4.54
N SER A 327 -16.86 4.34 -4.71
CA SER A 327 -17.69 3.15 -4.63
C SER A 327 -18.24 2.90 -3.21
N LEU A 328 -17.46 3.12 -2.16
CA LEU A 328 -17.92 2.92 -0.78
C LEU A 328 -18.88 4.01 -0.29
N ALA A 329 -18.70 5.25 -0.75
CA ALA A 329 -19.60 6.35 -0.41
C ALA A 329 -21.04 6.03 -0.85
N ASN A 330 -21.20 5.47 -2.06
CA ASN A 330 -22.51 5.07 -2.60
C ASN A 330 -23.10 3.84 -1.88
N ALA A 331 -22.25 2.88 -1.47
CA ALA A 331 -22.69 1.64 -0.83
C ALA A 331 -23.43 1.85 0.51
N HIS A 332 -23.12 2.93 1.25
CA HIS A 332 -23.75 3.22 2.54
C HIS A 332 -25.22 3.66 2.40
N GLU A 333 -25.56 4.39 1.34
CA GLU A 333 -26.89 4.95 1.15
C GLU A 333 -27.91 3.91 0.65
N GLU A 334 -27.47 2.90 -0.11
CA GLU A 334 -28.35 2.03 -0.90
C GLU A 334 -28.78 0.71 -0.23
N LYS A 335 -28.62 0.56 1.10
CA LYS A 335 -28.87 -0.69 1.84
C LYS A 335 -28.08 -1.90 1.32
N GLU A 336 -27.12 -1.71 0.40
CA GLU A 336 -26.53 -2.80 -0.36
C GLU A 336 -25.86 -3.85 0.50
N TRP A 337 -25.25 -3.44 1.61
CA TRP A 337 -24.48 -4.34 2.48
C TRP A 337 -25.27 -4.79 3.71
N LYS A 338 -26.48 -4.24 3.93
CA LYS A 338 -27.26 -4.47 5.15
C LYS A 338 -27.75 -5.91 5.31
N PHE A 339 -27.74 -6.72 4.25
CA PHE A 339 -28.06 -8.15 4.32
C PHE A 339 -27.02 -8.95 5.13
N SER A 340 -25.83 -8.38 5.39
CA SER A 340 -24.75 -9.04 6.14
C SER A 340 -24.05 -8.07 7.08
N LEU A 341 -24.31 -8.17 8.40
CA LEU A 341 -23.61 -7.40 9.43
C LEU A 341 -22.07 -7.52 9.33
N PRO A 342 -21.49 -8.74 9.14
CA PRO A 342 -20.05 -8.88 8.96
C PRO A 342 -19.48 -8.05 7.81
N LEU A 343 -20.23 -7.93 6.70
CA LEU A 343 -19.82 -7.17 5.53
C LEU A 343 -19.86 -5.66 5.81
N VAL A 344 -20.85 -5.19 6.56
CA VAL A 344 -20.94 -3.80 7.00
C VAL A 344 -19.73 -3.42 7.85
N ASP A 345 -19.33 -4.28 8.79
CA ASP A 345 -18.16 -4.05 9.63
C ASP A 345 -16.86 -4.01 8.79
N ASP A 346 -16.71 -4.93 7.85
CA ASP A 346 -15.56 -4.95 6.93
C ASP A 346 -15.51 -3.67 6.07
N GLY A 347 -16.67 -3.12 5.69
CA GLY A 347 -16.78 -1.85 4.98
C GLY A 347 -16.37 -0.63 5.77
N LYS A 348 -16.74 -0.58 7.05
CA LYS A 348 -16.30 0.48 7.96
C LYS A 348 -14.77 0.42 8.11
N LEU A 349 -14.22 -0.78 8.32
CA LEU A 349 -12.78 -0.96 8.44
C LEU A 349 -12.05 -0.54 7.13
N LEU A 350 -12.59 -0.95 5.98
CA LEU A 350 -12.06 -0.58 4.67
C LEU A 350 -12.05 0.94 4.48
N LEU A 351 -13.16 1.63 4.78
CA LEU A 351 -13.24 3.08 4.69
C LEU A 351 -12.25 3.78 5.63
N ALA A 352 -12.06 3.25 6.85
CA ALA A 352 -11.09 3.79 7.79
C ALA A 352 -9.64 3.71 7.25
N HIS A 353 -9.26 2.59 6.62
CA HIS A 353 -7.96 2.49 5.94
C HIS A 353 -7.80 3.49 4.79
N LEU A 354 -8.84 3.67 3.97
CA LEU A 354 -8.80 4.61 2.85
C LEU A 354 -8.62 6.05 3.32
N ILE A 355 -9.31 6.45 4.39
CA ILE A 355 -9.14 7.77 5.01
C ILE A 355 -7.68 7.96 5.45
N VAL A 356 -7.10 6.99 6.18
CA VAL A 356 -5.69 7.05 6.61
C VAL A 356 -4.75 7.17 5.42
N LEU A 357 -4.97 6.38 4.36
CA LEU A 357 -4.15 6.41 3.16
C LEU A 357 -4.21 7.77 2.45
N VAL A 358 -5.41 8.31 2.22
CA VAL A 358 -5.59 9.62 1.61
C VAL A 358 -4.87 10.71 2.43
N VAL A 359 -5.02 10.69 3.76
CA VAL A 359 -4.35 11.65 4.65
C VAL A 359 -2.82 11.52 4.61
N ARG A 360 -2.30 10.29 4.57
CA ARG A 360 -0.86 10.03 4.45
C ARG A 360 -0.31 10.51 3.12
N TYR A 361 -0.96 10.16 2.00
CA TYR A 361 -0.52 10.55 0.66
C TYR A 361 -0.68 12.05 0.38
N ALA A 362 -1.68 12.71 0.96
CA ALA A 362 -1.80 14.17 0.96
C ALA A 362 -0.69 14.86 1.78
N GLY A 363 0.01 14.13 2.65
CA GLY A 363 1.04 14.68 3.53
C GLY A 363 0.49 15.40 4.76
N HIS A 364 -0.79 15.23 5.08
CA HIS A 364 -1.46 15.91 6.19
C HIS A 364 -1.27 15.20 7.54
N SER A 365 -0.84 13.93 7.56
CA SER A 365 -0.71 13.17 8.81
C SER A 365 0.30 13.76 9.80
N ALA A 366 1.34 14.45 9.31
CA ALA A 366 2.41 14.99 10.14
C ALA A 366 2.41 16.54 10.23
N MET A 367 1.35 17.24 9.80
CA MET A 367 1.31 18.71 9.82
C MET A 367 0.95 19.26 11.21
N LYS A 368 1.80 20.13 11.77
CA LYS A 368 1.45 21.05 12.87
C LYS A 368 1.12 22.42 12.30
N SER A 369 -0.10 22.59 11.79
CA SER A 369 -0.62 23.92 11.48
C SER A 369 -1.98 24.09 12.15
N GLY A 370 -1.98 24.63 13.37
CA GLY A 370 -3.17 25.08 14.11
C GLY A 370 -4.22 24.02 14.51
N SER A 371 -4.14 22.79 14.00
CA SER A 371 -5.12 21.72 14.20
C SER A 371 -4.47 20.41 14.64
N SER A 372 -5.27 19.59 15.31
CA SER A 372 -4.94 18.29 15.87
C SER A 372 -4.03 17.41 14.98
N VAL A 373 -3.00 16.83 15.60
CA VAL A 373 -2.05 15.89 14.97
C VAL A 373 -2.75 14.54 14.76
N CYS A 374 -2.49 13.88 13.62
CA CYS A 374 -2.95 12.52 13.37
C CYS A 374 -2.12 11.53 14.18
N TRP A 375 -2.68 10.98 15.24
CA TRP A 375 -1.97 10.05 16.10
C TRP A 375 -1.92 8.63 15.50
N PRO A 376 -0.79 7.91 15.64
CA PRO A 376 -0.67 6.53 15.15
C PRO A 376 -1.63 5.53 15.82
N SER A 377 -2.20 5.89 16.97
CA SER A 377 -3.22 5.13 17.72
C SER A 377 -4.37 4.65 16.82
N SER A 378 -4.92 5.51 15.98
CA SER A 378 -6.01 5.15 15.08
C SER A 378 -5.59 4.08 14.06
N PHE A 379 -4.38 4.18 13.49
CA PHE A 379 -3.89 3.18 12.55
C PHE A 379 -3.72 1.82 13.23
N TRP A 380 -3.21 1.79 14.46
CA TRP A 380 -3.10 0.54 15.21
C TRP A 380 -4.45 -0.03 15.66
N LYS A 381 -5.41 0.82 16.05
CA LYS A 381 -6.81 0.41 16.30
C LYS A 381 -7.39 -0.32 15.10
N ILE A 382 -7.17 0.21 13.90
CA ILE A 382 -7.65 -0.38 12.66
C ILE A 382 -6.99 -1.75 12.44
N VAL A 383 -5.65 -1.83 12.45
CA VAL A 383 -4.92 -3.10 12.22
C VAL A 383 -5.31 -4.17 13.23
N ARG A 384 -5.47 -3.80 14.50
CA ARG A 384 -5.89 -4.72 15.56
C ARG A 384 -7.34 -5.18 15.36
N SER A 385 -8.24 -4.25 15.06
CA SER A 385 -9.65 -4.60 14.81
C SER A 385 -9.81 -5.53 13.61
N GLY A 386 -9.02 -5.31 12.54
CA GLY A 386 -8.93 -6.24 11.41
C GLY A 386 -8.42 -7.62 11.83
N GLY A 387 -7.45 -7.67 12.73
CA GLY A 387 -6.93 -8.88 13.37
C GLY A 387 -7.94 -9.66 14.20
N ASP A 388 -8.67 -8.98 15.08
CA ASP A 388 -9.71 -9.61 15.89
C ASP A 388 -10.81 -10.21 15.03
N ILE A 389 -11.24 -9.48 14.00
CA ILE A 389 -12.18 -9.97 12.99
C ILE A 389 -11.61 -11.20 12.27
N MET A 390 -10.30 -11.19 11.99
CA MET A 390 -9.59 -12.29 11.37
C MET A 390 -9.53 -13.54 12.26
N ALA A 391 -9.24 -13.40 13.55
CA ALA A 391 -9.15 -14.52 14.50
C ALA A 391 -10.52 -15.12 14.83
N ARG A 392 -11.56 -14.29 14.99
CA ARG A 392 -12.92 -14.75 15.34
C ARG A 392 -13.64 -15.44 14.19
N ARG A 393 -13.34 -15.07 12.93
CA ARG A 393 -13.98 -15.64 11.74
C ARG A 393 -13.02 -16.64 11.11
N VAL A 394 -13.44 -17.88 10.82
CA VAL A 394 -12.57 -18.93 10.21
C VAL A 394 -11.63 -18.34 9.16
N GLY A 395 -10.35 -18.24 9.54
CA GLY A 395 -9.22 -17.73 8.77
C GLY A 395 -8.64 -18.81 7.88
N ASP A 396 -8.04 -18.42 6.75
CA ASP A 396 -7.04 -19.29 6.13
C ASP A 396 -5.70 -19.10 6.87
N LEU A 397 -4.93 -20.17 6.96
CA LEU A 397 -3.70 -20.21 7.75
C LEU A 397 -2.65 -19.21 7.26
N ASP A 398 -2.52 -19.00 5.94
CA ASP A 398 -1.57 -18.03 5.39
C ASP A 398 -1.88 -16.59 5.82
N THR A 399 -3.17 -16.27 5.78
CA THR A 399 -3.69 -14.96 6.17
C THR A 399 -3.46 -14.75 7.67
N HIS A 400 -3.62 -15.80 8.47
CA HIS A 400 -3.34 -15.76 9.91
C HIS A 400 -1.85 -15.55 10.22
N VAL A 401 -0.97 -16.24 9.48
CA VAL A 401 0.48 -16.10 9.60
C VAL A 401 0.94 -14.68 9.21
N ARG A 402 0.44 -14.14 8.09
CA ARG A 402 0.76 -12.77 7.66
C ARG A 402 0.23 -11.74 8.65
N TRP A 403 -0.99 -11.92 9.15
CA TRP A 403 -1.54 -11.05 10.19
C TRP A 403 -0.70 -11.09 11.47
N GLY A 404 -0.30 -12.28 11.94
CA GLY A 404 0.55 -12.41 13.11
C GLY A 404 1.90 -11.69 12.94
N LEU A 405 2.48 -11.73 11.74
CA LEU A 405 3.69 -10.98 11.43
C LEU A 405 3.45 -9.46 11.38
N ASN A 406 2.29 -9.06 10.88
CA ASN A 406 1.88 -7.66 10.79
C ASN A 406 1.63 -7.03 12.17
N ALA A 407 0.91 -7.75 13.04
CA ALA A 407 0.66 -7.36 14.43
C ALA A 407 1.98 -7.21 15.22
N LEU A 408 2.93 -8.12 14.98
CA LEU A 408 4.29 -7.99 15.50
C LEU A 408 4.96 -6.70 15.01
N CYS A 409 4.86 -6.38 13.72
CA CYS A 409 5.44 -5.15 13.17
C CYS A 409 4.81 -3.90 13.79
N THR A 410 3.48 -3.85 13.91
CA THR A 410 2.79 -2.70 14.54
C THR A 410 3.14 -2.56 16.01
N ARG A 411 3.36 -3.66 16.73
CA ARG A 411 3.85 -3.63 18.12
C ARG A 411 5.27 -3.10 18.24
N ILE A 412 6.20 -3.54 17.39
CA ILE A 412 7.58 -3.01 17.38
C ILE A 412 7.57 -1.50 17.06
N GLU A 413 6.73 -1.08 16.12
CA GLU A 413 6.51 0.33 15.81
C GLU A 413 6.00 1.08 17.04
N SER A 414 4.98 0.55 17.72
CA SER A 414 4.34 1.19 18.88
C SER A 414 5.29 1.37 20.07
N GLU A 415 6.10 0.35 20.40
CA GLU A 415 7.15 0.43 21.42
C GLU A 415 8.18 1.52 21.12
N SER A 416 8.48 1.73 19.83
CA SER A 416 9.45 2.73 19.41
C SER A 416 8.84 4.15 19.41
N TYR A 417 7.52 4.29 19.27
CA TYR A 417 6.78 5.55 19.49
C TYR A 417 6.69 5.91 20.99
N LEU A 418 6.50 4.93 21.87
CA LEU A 418 6.40 5.11 23.33
C LEU A 418 7.73 5.49 24.03
N GLY A 419 8.86 5.60 23.32
CA GLY A 419 10.21 5.70 23.90
C GLY A 419 10.50 6.91 24.83
N SER A 420 11.22 6.60 25.93
CA SER A 420 11.87 7.44 26.99
C SER A 420 11.11 8.62 27.64
N SER A 421 9.90 8.94 27.21
CA SER A 421 9.11 10.09 27.74
C SER A 421 8.15 9.70 28.87
N LEU A 422 8.42 8.60 29.57
CA LEU A 422 7.55 8.11 30.62
C LEU A 422 8.18 8.49 31.96
N ASP A 423 7.82 9.68 32.44
CA ASP A 423 7.95 10.05 33.85
C ASP A 423 7.06 9.07 34.66
N ASP A 424 7.72 8.33 35.56
CA ASP A 424 7.22 7.51 36.69
C ASP A 424 6.25 6.33 36.40
N ASP A 425 5.17 6.47 35.62
CA ASP A 425 4.09 5.45 35.51
C ASP A 425 4.51 4.14 34.80
N VAL A 426 5.39 4.21 33.79
CA VAL A 426 5.83 3.01 33.02
C VAL A 426 7.12 2.44 33.56
N GLU A 427 7.90 3.19 34.34
CA GLU A 427 9.00 2.62 35.12
C GLU A 427 8.44 1.71 36.22
N GLU A 428 7.35 2.06 36.93
CA GLU A 428 6.72 1.13 37.90
C GLU A 428 6.19 -0.17 37.25
N ILE A 429 5.56 -0.09 36.07
CA ILE A 429 5.09 -1.28 35.32
C ILE A 429 6.28 -2.12 34.80
N ARG A 430 7.37 -1.47 34.38
CA ARG A 430 8.60 -2.14 33.91
C ARG A 430 9.41 -2.74 35.05
N GLU A 431 9.46 -2.11 36.21
CA GLU A 431 10.13 -2.60 37.42
C GLU A 431 9.39 -3.83 38.00
N ALA A 432 8.07 -3.93 37.81
CA ALA A 432 7.27 -5.09 38.21
C ALA A 432 7.40 -6.30 37.26
N GLY A 433 8.09 -6.19 36.12
CA GLY A 433 8.17 -7.25 35.13
C GLY A 433 6.84 -7.58 34.43
N HIS A 434 5.85 -6.68 34.53
CA HIS A 434 4.53 -6.85 33.91
C HIS A 434 4.60 -6.52 32.41
N GLU A 435 4.07 -7.41 31.58
CA GLU A 435 3.99 -7.20 30.14
C GLU A 435 2.94 -6.13 29.83
N LEU A 436 3.26 -5.21 28.92
CA LEU A 436 2.22 -4.41 28.26
C LEU A 436 1.57 -5.30 27.20
N ASP A 437 0.36 -5.75 27.48
CA ASP A 437 -0.50 -6.36 26.47
C ASP A 437 -0.74 -5.38 25.30
N GLU A 438 -1.15 -5.88 24.13
CA GLU A 438 -1.49 -5.04 22.97
C GLU A 438 -2.61 -4.04 23.31
N ASP A 439 -3.53 -4.42 24.20
CA ASP A 439 -4.55 -3.55 24.79
C ASP A 439 -3.95 -2.45 25.67
N GLU A 440 -2.99 -2.78 26.52
CA GLU A 440 -2.34 -1.82 27.41
C GLU A 440 -1.44 -0.85 26.64
N ALA A 441 -0.70 -1.34 25.65
CA ALA A 441 0.14 -0.52 24.78
C ALA A 441 -0.70 0.49 23.98
N LEU A 442 -1.83 0.04 23.41
CA LEU A 442 -2.74 0.92 22.69
C LEU A 442 -3.35 1.97 23.64
N ALA A 443 -3.79 1.57 24.83
CA ALA A 443 -4.34 2.48 25.83
C ALA A 443 -3.33 3.55 26.29
N LEU A 444 -2.06 3.16 26.50
CA LEU A 444 -0.98 4.10 26.82
C LEU A 444 -0.73 5.10 25.69
N LEU A 445 -0.84 4.67 24.44
CA LEU A 445 -0.68 5.53 23.28
C LEU A 445 -1.83 6.51 23.12
N GLU A 446 -3.06 6.08 23.39
CA GLU A 446 -4.22 6.97 23.45
C GLU A 446 -4.08 8.01 24.57
N LYS A 447 -3.55 7.62 25.74
CA LYS A 447 -3.21 8.55 26.83
C LYS A 447 -2.11 9.55 26.42
N GLN A 448 -1.09 9.10 25.71
CA GLN A 448 -0.03 9.98 25.20
C GLN A 448 -0.50 10.93 24.09
N ALA A 449 -1.47 10.51 23.30
CA ALA A 449 -2.03 11.31 22.22
C ALA A 449 -2.59 12.66 22.70
N VAL A 450 -3.03 12.71 23.96
CA VAL A 450 -3.59 13.91 24.59
C VAL A 450 -2.50 14.85 25.13
N SER A 451 -1.27 14.38 25.38
CA SER A 451 -0.30 15.08 26.25
C SER A 451 0.96 15.63 25.59
N THR A 452 1.37 15.17 24.39
CA THR A 452 2.73 15.47 23.87
C THR A 452 2.76 16.31 22.58
N PRO A 453 3.43 17.48 22.56
CA PRO A 453 3.65 18.24 21.33
C PRO A 453 4.84 17.69 20.51
N VAL A 454 4.58 16.92 19.45
CA VAL A 454 5.62 16.39 18.52
C VAL A 454 6.23 17.48 17.63
N SER A 455 7.55 17.65 17.55
CA SER A 455 8.18 18.56 16.57
C SER A 455 8.31 17.87 15.21
N VAL A 456 7.63 18.38 14.18
CA VAL A 456 7.75 17.86 12.80
C VAL A 456 8.55 18.84 11.95
N VAL A 457 9.53 18.31 11.21
CA VAL A 457 10.25 19.05 10.17
C VAL A 457 9.54 18.80 8.85
N ASP A 458 8.92 19.83 8.28
CA ASP A 458 8.35 19.75 6.94
C ASP A 458 9.49 19.70 5.90
N THR A 459 9.57 18.60 5.17
CA THR A 459 10.53 18.45 4.07
C THR A 459 9.90 18.86 2.74
N ALA A 460 10.67 19.44 1.83
CA ALA A 460 10.19 19.80 0.49
C ALA A 460 9.60 18.60 -0.26
N ALA A 461 10.17 17.41 -0.08
CA ALA A 461 9.68 16.16 -0.66
C ALA A 461 8.27 15.77 -0.18
N LYS A 462 7.95 15.97 1.10
CA LYS A 462 6.60 15.71 1.66
C LYS A 462 5.56 16.61 1.01
N LYS A 463 5.88 17.91 0.83
CA LYS A 463 5.02 18.86 0.13
C LYS A 463 4.83 18.48 -1.35
N ARG A 464 5.89 17.97 -2.01
CA ARG A 464 5.84 17.51 -3.41
C ARG A 464 4.93 16.29 -3.58
N LEU A 465 5.03 15.27 -2.71
CA LEU A 465 4.13 14.10 -2.74
C LEU A 465 2.67 14.53 -2.59
N GLY A 466 2.39 15.32 -1.54
CA GLY A 466 1.04 15.78 -1.22
C GLY A 466 0.40 16.54 -2.37
N LYS A 467 1.08 17.58 -2.87
CA LYS A 467 0.60 18.38 -4.01
C LYS A 467 0.33 17.51 -5.23
N ARG A 468 1.22 16.57 -5.56
CA ARG A 468 1.05 15.65 -6.69
C ARG A 468 -0.15 14.74 -6.52
N PHE A 469 -0.29 14.15 -5.34
CA PHE A 469 -1.39 13.25 -5.03
C PHE A 469 -2.74 13.96 -5.12
N ILE A 470 -2.87 15.14 -4.49
CA ILE A 470 -4.09 15.96 -4.51
C ILE A 470 -4.48 16.33 -5.94
N ALA A 471 -3.52 16.72 -6.78
CA ALA A 471 -3.77 17.03 -8.17
C ALA A 471 -4.23 15.83 -8.99
N ALA A 472 -3.58 14.68 -8.79
CA ALA A 472 -3.96 13.44 -9.47
C ALA A 472 -5.36 12.98 -9.04
N LEU A 473 -5.72 13.20 -7.77
CA LEU A 473 -7.06 12.94 -7.24
C LEU A 473 -8.10 13.85 -7.90
N ALA A 474 -7.83 15.15 -7.96
CA ALA A 474 -8.68 16.13 -8.63
C ALA A 474 -8.91 15.82 -10.13
N LYS A 475 -7.89 15.28 -10.81
CA LYS A 475 -7.94 14.96 -12.24
C LYS A 475 -8.67 13.65 -12.57
N ASP A 476 -8.85 12.73 -11.61
CA ASP A 476 -9.40 11.39 -11.88
C ASP A 476 -10.85 11.39 -12.43
N GLY A 477 -11.60 12.46 -12.17
CA GLY A 477 -12.97 12.66 -12.68
C GLY A 477 -14.06 11.88 -11.93
N ARG A 478 -13.69 10.96 -11.03
CA ARG A 478 -14.63 10.28 -10.10
C ARG A 478 -14.73 10.96 -8.74
N PHE A 479 -13.88 11.96 -8.50
CA PHE A 479 -13.85 12.71 -7.25
C PHE A 479 -15.14 13.54 -7.09
N ASP A 480 -15.79 13.41 -5.94
CA ASP A 480 -16.91 14.25 -5.52
C ASP A 480 -16.74 14.63 -4.05
N PHE A 481 -16.53 15.93 -3.81
CA PHE A 481 -16.30 16.47 -2.47
C PHE A 481 -17.41 16.09 -1.47
N ARG A 482 -18.68 16.19 -1.88
CA ARG A 482 -19.82 15.98 -0.99
C ARG A 482 -20.01 14.51 -0.66
N LEU A 483 -19.87 13.63 -1.67
CA LEU A 483 -19.99 12.19 -1.46
C LEU A 483 -18.86 11.65 -0.57
N PHE A 484 -17.62 12.10 -0.80
CA PHE A 484 -16.45 11.61 -0.06
C PHE A 484 -16.51 12.08 1.41
N VAL A 485 -16.83 13.35 1.66
CA VAL A 485 -16.99 13.87 3.02
C VAL A 485 -18.23 13.27 3.70
N GLY A 486 -19.34 13.14 2.97
CA GLY A 486 -20.57 12.50 3.44
C GLY A 486 -20.35 11.04 3.86
N GLY A 487 -19.51 10.31 3.11
CA GLY A 487 -19.13 8.93 3.38
C GLY A 487 -18.51 8.71 4.76
N CYS A 488 -17.86 9.71 5.35
CA CYS A 488 -17.32 9.62 6.71
C CYS A 488 -18.41 9.31 7.76
N ARG A 489 -19.67 9.66 7.48
CA ARG A 489 -20.81 9.31 8.35
C ARG A 489 -20.98 7.81 8.54
N PHE A 490 -20.53 6.99 7.58
CA PHE A 490 -20.60 5.52 7.67
C PHE A 490 -19.79 4.97 8.85
N LEU A 491 -18.74 5.69 9.28
CA LEU A 491 -17.92 5.32 10.43
C LEU A 491 -18.55 5.69 11.77
N ARG A 492 -19.69 6.40 11.82
CA ARG A 492 -20.33 6.71 13.09
C ARG A 492 -21.02 5.47 13.69
N PRO A 493 -21.00 5.30 15.02
CA PRO A 493 -21.76 4.24 15.67
C PRO A 493 -23.24 4.27 15.27
N GLN A 494 -23.83 3.10 14.99
CA GLN A 494 -25.26 2.98 14.73
C GLN A 494 -26.04 3.00 16.04
N ARG A 495 -27.05 3.87 16.13
CA ARG A 495 -27.99 3.92 17.26
C ARG A 495 -28.69 2.56 17.36
N LYS A 496 -28.51 1.82 18.45
CA LYS A 496 -29.44 0.73 18.80
C LYS A 496 -30.79 1.40 19.08
N GLN A 497 -31.75 1.23 18.18
CA GLN A 497 -33.15 1.41 18.54
C GLN A 497 -33.51 0.18 19.37
N ASP A 498 -33.31 0.26 20.68
CA ASP A 498 -33.90 -0.71 21.58
C ASP A 498 -35.41 -0.45 21.60
N GLU A 499 -36.16 -1.47 21.19
CA GLU A 499 -37.59 -1.54 21.41
C GLU A 499 -37.88 -1.53 22.92
N SER A 500 -38.83 -0.69 23.33
CA SER A 500 -39.46 -0.63 24.66
C SER A 500 -38.63 -0.10 25.84
N SER A 501 -38.61 1.22 26.00
CA SER A 501 -38.91 1.85 27.30
C SER A 501 -39.33 3.31 27.07
N ASP A 502 -40.59 3.60 27.39
CA ASP A 502 -41.10 4.96 27.56
C ASP A 502 -40.50 5.55 28.84
N ASP A 503 -39.26 6.02 28.79
CA ASP A 503 -38.73 6.93 29.80
C ASP A 503 -37.88 8.01 29.11
N ALA A 504 -38.60 9.06 28.71
CA ALA A 504 -38.04 10.28 28.15
C ALA A 504 -37.47 11.14 29.29
N ASP A 505 -36.32 10.79 29.87
CA ASP A 505 -35.49 11.77 30.60
C ASP A 505 -34.07 11.29 31.04
N GLU A 506 -33.41 10.44 30.25
CA GLU A 506 -31.94 10.37 30.30
C GLU A 506 -31.37 10.77 28.94
N ARG A 507 -30.82 11.99 28.87
CA ARG A 507 -29.93 12.40 27.79
C ARG A 507 -28.68 11.54 27.88
N ALA A 508 -28.75 10.33 27.33
CA ALA A 508 -27.58 9.50 27.05
C ALA A 508 -26.60 10.38 26.27
N GLU A 509 -25.42 10.56 26.85
CA GLU A 509 -24.31 11.30 26.26
C GLU A 509 -24.13 10.83 24.82
N VAL A 510 -24.21 11.77 23.87
CA VAL A 510 -23.94 11.48 22.47
C VAL A 510 -22.49 10.96 22.43
N GLU A 511 -22.27 9.70 22.06
CA GLU A 511 -20.94 9.24 21.63
C GLU A 511 -20.60 10.00 20.33
N GLU A 512 -20.14 11.24 20.49
CA GLU A 512 -19.61 12.09 19.44
C GLU A 512 -18.24 11.54 19.05
N GLY A 513 -18.21 10.60 18.09
CA GLY A 513 -16.96 10.03 17.63
C GLY A 513 -17.10 9.17 16.38
N TYR A 514 -15.96 8.90 15.74
CA TYR A 514 -15.84 7.98 14.62
C TYR A 514 -15.30 6.63 15.10
N LEU A 515 -15.75 5.54 14.49
CA LEU A 515 -15.22 4.21 14.74
C LEU A 515 -13.80 4.10 14.16
N TYR A 516 -12.88 3.53 14.93
CA TYR A 516 -11.46 3.32 14.60
C TYR A 516 -10.58 4.57 14.46
N LEU A 517 -11.16 5.72 14.08
CA LEU A 517 -10.44 6.96 13.78
C LEU A 517 -10.69 8.05 14.81
N ASP A 518 -9.63 8.76 15.16
CA ASP A 518 -9.73 10.00 15.93
C ASP A 518 -10.22 11.14 15.00
N ASP A 519 -10.87 12.16 15.57
CA ASP A 519 -11.40 13.29 14.79
C ASP A 519 -10.35 14.02 13.95
N SER A 520 -9.08 13.98 14.38
CA SER A 520 -7.96 14.59 13.64
C SER A 520 -7.79 13.96 12.26
N TRP A 521 -7.88 12.64 12.15
CA TRP A 521 -7.78 11.94 10.87
C TRP A 521 -8.89 12.34 9.91
N VAL A 522 -10.13 12.42 10.42
CA VAL A 522 -11.28 12.83 9.61
C VAL A 522 -11.16 14.31 9.20
N GLN A 523 -10.71 15.19 10.09
CA GLN A 523 -10.48 16.60 9.76
C GLN A 523 -9.39 16.77 8.69
N GLN A 524 -8.27 16.05 8.79
CA GLN A 524 -7.22 16.10 7.77
C GLN A 524 -7.66 15.49 6.45
N PHE A 525 -8.55 14.51 6.47
CA PHE A 525 -9.17 13.95 5.27
C PHE A 525 -10.06 14.99 4.60
N VAL A 526 -10.96 15.64 5.35
CA VAL A 526 -11.82 16.70 4.82
C VAL A 526 -10.98 17.82 4.20
N ARG A 527 -9.85 18.20 4.82
CA ARG A 527 -8.92 19.17 4.23
C ARG A 527 -8.31 18.71 2.92
N ALA A 528 -7.85 17.46 2.84
CA ALA A 528 -7.36 16.90 1.59
C ALA A 528 -8.45 16.92 0.50
N MET A 529 -9.71 16.66 0.86
CA MET A 529 -10.82 16.77 -0.09
C MET A 529 -11.09 18.24 -0.49
N GLN A 530 -11.00 19.19 0.43
CA GLN A 530 -11.14 20.62 0.12
C GLN A 530 -10.05 21.09 -0.84
N GLU A 531 -8.79 20.70 -0.61
CA GLU A 531 -7.69 21.05 -1.51
C GLU A 531 -7.86 20.46 -2.92
N ALA A 532 -8.39 19.23 -3.02
CA ALA A 532 -8.72 18.63 -4.30
C ALA A 532 -9.87 19.37 -5.00
N ASP A 533 -10.92 19.77 -4.28
CA ASP A 533 -12.04 20.56 -4.81
C ASP A 533 -11.60 21.96 -5.28
N GLU A 534 -10.79 22.64 -4.48
CA GLU A 534 -10.15 23.91 -4.86
C GLU A 534 -9.30 23.76 -6.12
N MET A 535 -8.57 22.65 -6.25
CA MET A 535 -7.76 22.35 -7.44
C MET A 535 -8.63 22.16 -8.69
N ILE A 536 -9.81 21.55 -8.56
CA ILE A 536 -10.77 21.41 -9.68
C ILE A 536 -11.26 22.79 -10.12
N HIS A 537 -11.68 23.65 -9.19
CA HIS A 537 -12.12 25.00 -9.54
C HIS A 537 -11.02 25.88 -10.14
N VAL A 538 -9.81 25.74 -9.64
CA VAL A 538 -8.61 26.33 -10.23
C VAL A 538 -8.43 25.85 -11.67
N GLN A 539 -8.56 24.53 -11.88
CA GLN A 539 -8.42 23.92 -13.19
C GLN A 539 -9.47 24.52 -14.14
N GLU A 540 -10.74 24.54 -13.76
CA GLU A 540 -11.82 25.14 -14.56
C GLU A 540 -11.57 26.63 -14.88
N ALA A 541 -11.18 27.43 -13.88
CA ALA A 541 -10.90 28.86 -14.06
C ALA A 541 -9.72 29.12 -15.00
N MET A 542 -8.72 28.24 -14.97
CA MET A 542 -7.55 28.36 -15.81
C MET A 542 -7.81 27.82 -17.24
N GLU A 543 -8.62 26.78 -17.41
CA GLU A 543 -9.16 26.35 -18.72
C GLU A 543 -9.93 27.50 -19.38
N ALA A 544 -10.77 28.20 -18.61
CA ALA A 544 -11.48 29.38 -19.09
C ALA A 544 -10.52 30.54 -19.48
N CYS A 545 -9.37 30.68 -18.82
CA CYS A 545 -8.37 31.70 -19.14
C CYS A 545 -7.51 31.33 -20.37
N LEU A 546 -7.23 30.05 -20.57
CA LEU A 546 -6.52 29.55 -21.75
C LEU A 546 -7.31 29.85 -23.03
N GLY A 547 -8.65 29.76 -22.97
CA GLY A 547 -9.54 30.04 -24.09
C GLY A 547 -9.27 29.12 -25.28
N ASP A 548 -9.54 29.59 -26.49
CA ASP A 548 -9.29 28.81 -27.71
C ASP A 548 -7.79 28.62 -27.94
N ILE A 549 -7.31 27.40 -27.72
CA ILE A 549 -5.94 26.98 -27.99
C ILE A 549 -5.79 26.82 -29.51
N PRO A 550 -4.72 27.35 -30.13
CA PRO A 550 -4.46 27.14 -31.55
C PRO A 550 -4.43 25.65 -31.92
N ASP A 551 -5.13 25.27 -32.99
CA ASP A 551 -5.26 23.87 -33.46
C ASP A 551 -3.91 23.16 -33.64
N GLN A 552 -2.85 23.91 -33.99
CA GLN A 552 -1.49 23.39 -34.14
C GLN A 552 -0.87 22.83 -32.84
N TYR A 553 -1.42 23.17 -31.67
CA TYR A 553 -0.99 22.64 -30.38
C TYR A 553 -1.88 21.53 -29.87
N LEU A 554 -3.03 21.30 -30.52
CA LEU A 554 -3.99 20.26 -30.15
C LEU A 554 -3.66 18.95 -30.87
N ASP A 555 -3.85 17.85 -30.16
CA ASP A 555 -3.74 16.51 -30.71
C ASP A 555 -4.88 16.30 -31.74
N PRO A 556 -4.58 15.86 -32.96
CA PRO A 556 -5.58 15.70 -34.01
C PRO A 556 -6.56 14.55 -33.80
N LEU A 557 -6.36 13.67 -32.81
CA LEU A 557 -7.25 12.56 -32.48
C LEU A 557 -8.19 12.91 -31.31
N LEU A 558 -7.66 13.54 -30.26
CA LEU A 558 -8.41 13.85 -29.04
C LEU A 558 -8.81 15.33 -28.91
N SER A 559 -8.30 16.21 -29.78
CA SER A 559 -8.45 17.66 -29.67
C SER A 559 -8.02 18.22 -28.31
N THR A 560 -7.08 17.55 -27.66
CA THR A 560 -6.49 17.95 -26.37
C THR A 560 -5.09 18.50 -26.59
N LEU A 561 -4.65 19.45 -25.76
CA LEU A 561 -3.31 20.00 -25.85
C LEU A 561 -2.21 18.92 -25.74
N MET A 562 -1.28 18.88 -26.69
CA MET A 562 -0.17 17.91 -26.72
C MET A 562 0.85 18.22 -25.61
N THR A 563 1.16 17.24 -24.76
CA THR A 563 2.17 17.36 -23.71
C THR A 563 3.54 16.89 -24.21
N ASP A 564 3.56 15.77 -24.94
CA ASP A 564 4.75 15.22 -25.58
C ASP A 564 4.48 14.97 -27.06
N PRO A 565 4.56 16.03 -27.91
CA PRO A 565 4.27 15.92 -29.33
C PRO A 565 5.32 15.04 -30.02
N VAL A 566 4.84 14.04 -30.74
CA VAL A 566 5.65 13.09 -31.50
C VAL A 566 5.19 13.04 -32.95
N ARG A 567 6.16 12.95 -33.85
CA ARG A 567 5.96 12.91 -35.29
C ARG A 567 5.90 11.47 -35.78
N LEU A 568 4.81 11.15 -36.45
CA LEU A 568 4.60 9.89 -37.14
C LEU A 568 5.38 9.86 -38.46
N PRO A 569 5.76 8.67 -38.99
CA PRO A 569 6.30 8.53 -40.34
C PRO A 569 5.36 9.09 -41.43
N SER A 570 4.05 9.11 -41.17
CA SER A 570 3.03 9.73 -42.03
C SER A 570 3.10 11.26 -42.07
N GLY A 571 3.93 11.88 -41.22
CA GLY A 571 4.11 13.32 -41.12
C GLY A 571 3.14 14.03 -40.17
N ASN A 572 2.12 13.32 -39.67
CA ASN A 572 1.20 13.83 -38.65
C ASN A 572 1.89 13.91 -37.29
N ILE A 573 1.54 14.93 -36.50
CA ILE A 573 2.04 15.10 -35.14
C ILE A 573 0.89 14.77 -34.19
N VAL A 574 1.15 13.91 -33.22
CA VAL A 574 0.21 13.42 -32.21
C VAL A 574 0.89 13.42 -30.85
N ASP A 575 0.14 13.33 -29.78
CA ASP A 575 0.70 13.14 -28.45
C ASP A 575 1.18 11.68 -28.24
N ARG A 576 2.35 11.51 -27.60
CA ARG A 576 2.97 10.18 -27.39
C ARG A 576 2.04 9.21 -26.66
N ALA A 577 1.32 9.68 -25.64
CA ALA A 577 0.45 8.80 -24.85
C ALA A 577 -0.76 8.35 -25.66
N VAL A 578 -1.29 9.23 -26.50
CA VAL A 578 -2.44 8.97 -27.38
C VAL A 578 -2.09 7.93 -28.43
N ILE A 579 -0.95 8.08 -29.11
CA ILE A 579 -0.51 7.09 -30.11
C ILE A 579 -0.14 5.75 -29.48
N ALA A 580 0.48 5.74 -28.29
CA ALA A 580 0.79 4.52 -27.56
C ALA A 580 -0.48 3.71 -27.25
N ARG A 581 -1.52 4.38 -26.75
CA ARG A 581 -2.82 3.76 -26.47
C ARG A 581 -3.50 3.24 -27.74
N HIS A 582 -3.44 4.01 -28.83
CA HIS A 582 -3.98 3.58 -30.12
C HIS A 582 -3.31 2.31 -30.64
N LEU A 583 -1.96 2.26 -30.61
CA LEU A 583 -1.19 1.11 -31.06
C LEU A 583 -1.52 -0.13 -30.23
N LEU A 584 -1.62 0.01 -28.90
CA LEU A 584 -2.05 -1.08 -28.02
C LEU A 584 -3.45 -1.60 -28.39
N ALA A 585 -4.44 -0.71 -28.54
CA ALA A 585 -5.79 -1.11 -28.91
C ALA A 585 -5.85 -1.78 -30.30
N SER A 586 -5.10 -1.25 -31.27
CA SER A 586 -5.07 -1.77 -32.64
C SER A 586 -4.43 -3.17 -32.75
N SER A 587 -3.42 -3.47 -31.91
CA SER A 587 -2.79 -4.79 -31.86
C SER A 587 -3.71 -5.88 -31.28
N GLN A 588 -4.67 -5.51 -30.43
CA GLN A 588 -5.60 -6.46 -29.81
C GLN A 588 -6.73 -6.88 -30.79
N GLN A 589 -6.95 -6.14 -31.87
CA GLN A 589 -7.99 -6.39 -32.86
C GLN A 589 -7.53 -7.26 -34.06
N GLY A 590 -6.63 -8.23 -33.82
CA GLY A 590 -6.36 -9.32 -34.77
C GLY A 590 -5.21 -9.12 -35.76
N GLY A 591 -4.25 -8.22 -35.48
CA GLY A 591 -3.02 -8.07 -36.26
C GLY A 591 -1.78 -8.04 -35.38
N SER A 592 -0.67 -8.65 -35.83
CA SER A 592 0.61 -8.68 -35.08
C SER A 592 1.33 -7.32 -35.02
N THR A 593 0.81 -6.30 -35.70
CA THR A 593 1.43 -4.96 -35.85
C THR A 593 0.37 -3.88 -35.68
N GLY A 594 0.69 -2.87 -34.86
CA GLY A 594 -0.16 -1.68 -34.73
C GLY A 594 -0.23 -0.89 -36.03
N ARG A 595 -1.23 -0.03 -36.18
CA ARG A 595 -1.46 0.75 -37.40
C ARG A 595 -1.51 2.25 -37.12
N ASP A 596 -1.10 3.05 -38.09
CA ASP A 596 -1.25 4.51 -38.06
C ASP A 596 -2.75 4.90 -38.13
N PRO A 597 -3.23 5.79 -37.26
CA PRO A 597 -4.64 6.17 -37.20
C PRO A 597 -5.13 6.94 -38.45
N PHE A 598 -4.24 7.58 -39.22
CA PHE A 598 -4.56 8.38 -40.39
C PHE A 598 -4.38 7.61 -41.70
N THR A 599 -3.27 6.89 -41.85
CA THR A 599 -2.92 6.19 -43.10
C THR A 599 -3.21 4.69 -43.08
N ARG A 600 -3.43 4.11 -41.88
CA ARG A 600 -3.58 2.66 -41.63
C ARG A 600 -2.35 1.82 -41.99
N GLU A 601 -1.21 2.46 -42.23
CA GLU A 601 0.08 1.80 -42.46
C GLU A 601 0.61 1.15 -41.17
N PRO A 602 1.42 0.07 -41.26
CA PRO A 602 1.98 -0.57 -40.08
C PRO A 602 2.92 0.38 -39.34
N LEU A 603 2.69 0.54 -38.04
CA LEU A 603 3.38 1.49 -37.19
C LEU A 603 3.75 0.83 -35.85
N THR A 604 4.96 1.12 -35.37
CA THR A 604 5.42 0.71 -34.03
C THR A 604 5.90 1.93 -33.24
N LEU A 605 5.87 1.87 -31.91
CA LEU A 605 6.26 2.99 -31.06
C LEU A 605 7.72 3.43 -31.26
N ALA A 606 8.59 2.49 -31.69
CA ALA A 606 9.99 2.76 -31.99
C ALA A 606 10.21 3.59 -33.27
N MET A 607 9.21 3.66 -34.16
CA MET A 607 9.26 4.43 -35.42
C MET A 607 8.84 5.89 -35.24
N VAL A 608 8.46 6.30 -34.04
CA VAL A 608 7.91 7.64 -33.78
C VAL A 608 9.02 8.56 -33.26
N GLU A 609 9.17 9.73 -33.88
CA GLU A 609 10.23 10.70 -33.55
C GLU A 609 9.70 11.80 -32.61
N PRO A 610 10.42 12.17 -31.53
CA PRO A 610 10.01 13.29 -30.67
C PRO A 610 10.08 14.63 -31.41
N CYS A 611 9.08 15.50 -31.22
CA CYS A 611 9.02 16.84 -31.81
C CYS A 611 9.37 17.93 -30.78
N ASP A 612 10.65 18.01 -30.42
CA ASP A 612 11.14 18.90 -29.35
C ASP A 612 10.88 20.40 -29.62
N ALA A 613 10.88 20.80 -30.89
CA ALA A 613 10.62 22.18 -31.29
C ALA A 613 9.18 22.60 -30.98
N LEU A 614 8.19 21.79 -31.37
CA LEU A 614 6.79 22.05 -31.06
C LEU A 614 6.53 21.95 -29.56
N ARG A 615 7.17 20.99 -28.87
CA ARG A 615 7.11 20.88 -27.40
C ARG A 615 7.56 22.18 -26.74
N SER A 616 8.67 22.76 -27.19
CA SER A 616 9.20 24.03 -26.67
C SER A 616 8.27 25.21 -26.98
N GLU A 617 7.68 25.25 -28.17
CA GLU A 617 6.71 26.29 -28.58
C GLU A 617 5.43 26.23 -27.74
N ILE A 618 4.86 25.03 -27.55
CA ILE A 618 3.72 24.79 -26.66
C ILE A 618 4.05 25.24 -25.24
N GLN A 619 5.21 24.87 -24.72
CA GLN A 619 5.66 25.31 -23.39
C GLN A 619 5.78 26.84 -23.30
N MET A 620 6.27 27.51 -24.34
CA MET A 620 6.41 28.97 -24.36
C MET A 620 5.06 29.68 -24.47
N TYR A 621 4.14 29.16 -25.29
CA TYR A 621 2.75 29.62 -25.39
C TYR A 621 2.06 29.54 -24.03
N LEU A 622 2.17 28.38 -23.36
CA LEU A 622 1.64 28.17 -22.03
C LEU A 622 2.29 29.11 -21.02
N ARG A 623 3.62 29.21 -20.96
CA ARG A 623 4.30 30.16 -20.06
C ARG A 623 3.82 31.59 -20.24
N THR A 624 3.55 32.01 -21.48
CA THR A 624 3.08 33.37 -21.78
C THR A 624 1.64 33.60 -21.30
N LYS A 625 0.73 32.66 -21.57
CA LYS A 625 -0.65 32.68 -21.06
C LYS A 625 -0.69 32.57 -19.53
N MET A 626 0.13 31.70 -18.96
CA MET A 626 0.29 31.54 -17.51
C MET A 626 0.83 32.80 -16.86
N ARG A 627 1.82 33.50 -17.45
CA ARG A 627 2.34 34.76 -16.87
C ARG A 627 1.25 35.84 -16.76
N HIS A 628 0.29 35.84 -17.67
CA HIS A 628 -0.89 36.72 -17.58
C HIS A 628 -1.83 36.28 -16.45
N PHE A 629 -1.99 34.97 -16.23
CA PHE A 629 -2.78 34.40 -15.12
C PHE A 629 -2.09 34.53 -13.74
N ARG A 630 -0.76 34.43 -13.67
CA ARG A 630 0.08 34.56 -12.45
C ARG A 630 -0.07 35.93 -11.78
N LYS A 631 -0.36 36.98 -12.54
CA LYS A 631 -0.64 38.32 -11.99
C LYS A 631 -1.99 38.40 -11.26
N THR A 632 -2.87 37.42 -11.45
CA THR A 632 -4.24 37.37 -10.90
C THR A 632 -4.45 36.23 -9.90
N ALA A 633 -3.55 35.24 -9.80
CA ALA A 633 -3.72 34.06 -8.93
C ALA A 633 -2.42 33.68 -8.19
N ARG A 634 -2.55 32.99 -7.04
CA ARG A 634 -1.43 32.53 -6.19
C ARG A 634 -0.45 31.61 -6.92
N GLU A 635 0.84 31.76 -6.64
CA GLU A 635 1.96 31.08 -7.32
C GLU A 635 1.96 29.54 -7.13
N ASP A 636 1.48 29.05 -5.97
CA ASP A 636 1.35 27.62 -5.63
C ASP A 636 0.36 26.84 -6.52
N VAL A 637 -0.56 27.54 -7.17
CA VAL A 637 -1.69 26.99 -7.93
C VAL A 637 -1.27 26.55 -9.34
N LEU A 638 -0.23 27.19 -9.86
CA LEU A 638 0.25 27.02 -11.25
C LEU A 638 1.30 25.93 -11.40
N ALA A 639 1.92 25.48 -10.31
CA ALA A 639 2.88 24.38 -10.33
C ALA A 639 2.24 22.99 -10.52
N THR A 640 0.91 22.94 -10.52
CA THR A 640 0.11 21.72 -10.34
C THR A 640 -0.63 21.29 -11.62
N TRP A 641 -0.33 21.94 -12.74
CA TRP A 641 -0.99 21.69 -14.02
C TRP A 641 -0.24 20.68 -14.90
N GLY A 642 -1.03 19.83 -15.56
CA GLY A 642 -0.73 18.79 -16.57
C GLY A 642 0.40 19.02 -17.57
N LEU A 643 0.89 20.25 -17.70
CA LEU A 643 1.75 20.72 -18.79
C LEU A 643 3.12 21.21 -18.30
N GLY A 644 3.43 20.99 -17.02
CA GLY A 644 4.72 21.32 -16.41
C GLY A 644 5.18 20.31 -15.35
N TRP A 645 4.58 19.12 -15.29
CA TRP A 645 4.89 18.11 -14.27
C TRP A 645 6.35 17.67 -14.26
N ASP A 646 6.98 17.53 -15.43
CA ASP A 646 8.41 17.21 -15.51
C ASP A 646 9.27 18.48 -15.52
N VAL A 647 8.77 19.58 -16.09
CA VAL A 647 9.55 20.82 -16.29
C VAL A 647 9.80 21.62 -15.01
N LEU A 648 8.90 21.56 -14.02
CA LEU A 648 9.06 22.27 -12.74
C LEU A 648 9.82 21.44 -11.71
N PHE A 649 9.58 20.13 -11.65
CA PHE A 649 10.10 19.28 -10.58
C PHE A 649 11.41 18.56 -10.91
N ASP A 650 11.84 18.56 -12.17
CA ASP A 650 13.15 18.04 -12.61
C ASP A 650 14.24 19.13 -12.60
N SER A 651 13.92 20.34 -12.13
CA SER A 651 14.90 21.40 -11.91
C SER A 651 15.62 21.18 -10.57
N SER A 652 16.84 20.68 -10.67
CA SER A 652 17.86 20.63 -9.61
C SER A 652 18.34 22.03 -9.15
N SER A 653 17.57 23.10 -9.42
CA SER A 653 18.01 24.50 -9.29
C SER A 653 17.07 25.39 -8.46
N GLU A 654 16.19 24.85 -7.62
CA GLU A 654 15.44 25.66 -6.63
C GLU A 654 16.33 26.02 -5.41
N THR A 655 17.49 26.62 -5.65
CA THR A 655 18.36 27.16 -4.58
C THR A 655 18.70 28.65 -4.74
N GLU A 656 18.26 29.36 -5.79
CA GLU A 656 18.68 30.76 -6.00
C GLU A 656 17.56 31.82 -5.98
N ALA A 657 16.29 31.46 -5.83
CA ALA A 657 15.20 32.46 -5.91
C ALA A 657 14.88 33.21 -4.59
N ASP A 658 15.41 32.78 -3.44
CA ASP A 658 15.10 33.39 -2.14
C ASP A 658 16.08 34.51 -1.71
N SER A 659 16.96 35.00 -2.60
CA SER A 659 18.00 35.98 -2.24
C SER A 659 17.89 37.37 -2.89
N GLU A 660 16.95 37.60 -3.80
CA GLU A 660 16.82 38.89 -4.51
C GLU A 660 15.45 39.53 -4.28
N ASP A 661 15.11 39.80 -3.01
CA ASP A 661 14.09 40.81 -2.70
C ASP A 661 14.37 41.41 -1.32
N GLY A 662 15.33 42.33 -1.26
CA GLY A 662 15.72 42.93 0.02
C GLY A 662 16.91 43.89 0.01
N ALA A 663 17.13 44.67 -1.05
CA ALA A 663 18.08 45.78 -0.97
C ALA A 663 17.87 46.81 -2.08
N ASP A 664 16.80 47.60 -2.00
CA ASP A 664 16.80 48.93 -2.64
C ASP A 664 15.94 49.90 -1.84
N GLY A 665 16.61 50.82 -1.15
CA GLY A 665 15.96 51.94 -0.49
C GLY A 665 16.68 52.42 0.76
N VAL A 666 17.67 53.30 0.55
CA VAL A 666 18.04 54.47 1.36
C VAL A 666 19.56 54.58 1.40
N ASN A 667 20.11 55.43 0.54
CA ASN A 667 21.12 56.42 0.92
C ASN A 667 21.43 57.31 -0.29
N ASN A 668 20.79 58.48 -0.32
CA ASN A 668 21.32 59.62 -1.04
C ASN A 668 21.34 60.84 -0.11
N ALA A 669 22.56 61.38 0.01
CA ALA A 669 22.94 62.74 0.38
C ALA A 669 22.74 63.19 1.85
N THR A 670 23.85 63.48 2.55
CA THR A 670 24.49 64.81 2.54
C THR A 670 25.68 64.89 3.51
N GLN A 671 26.76 65.50 3.02
CA GLN A 671 27.96 66.06 3.69
C GLN A 671 29.04 65.12 4.21
#